data_AF-A0AA35RMP7-F1
#
_entry.id   AF-A0AA35RMP7-F1
#
_cell.length_a   1.000
_cell.length_b   1.000
_cell.length_c   1.000
_cell.angle_alpha   90.00
_cell.angle_beta   90.00
_cell.angle_gamma   90.00
#
_symmetry.space_group_name_H-M   'P 1'
#
loop_
_entity.id
_entity.type
_entity.pdbx_description
1 polymer ?
#
loop_
_entity_poly.entity_id
_entity_poly.type
_entity_poly.pdbx_seq_one_letter_code
_entity_poly.pdbx_strand_id
1 'polypeptide(L)'
;MPVITYRDAVSTALREALDEDERVFLMGEDIGPYGGAFAVTKGFWEQYGARRIKDSPLAESVIVGAGVGAAMAGLRPVVELMTINFSLLAMDQIVNHAAKIRTRGEAPETGDFRIPIGQADLRRTGKDITICGYSRMALVAEQAAELLAQDGIEADVIDLRCLRPLDMETLVNSVKKTHHALMVEETTRLGGFAGELVSQIQEQAFDYLDAPVGRIAGAEVPMPYSFPLEQLAIPDAQRVAAAARKEDSVATNIVMPQMGYDMREGTVVRWYKQEGETVDRGEVIADIETDKATVEFEAYAGGVLGRIVAEAGVAVPVGNLIAIITQPGEVVPDAPEPAAPAAEPAPAAAPAPAPAAVPPTSAPAPSADGEVRASPIARRLAREQGIDLSLLSGTGPNGRIVESDVLNYQPAPAVAAPAAAVAAAPADSRIELTRMRQTIARVTADSKATAPHFYVTAEIDMGKAMALRRDVNDAADPDNRVSVNDLMVKACALALAQHPKFNSFFRGDHLEVHGAMNIGIAIALDTGLILPGISNCESKSLLQIATATKDLIDRANNGTLRNDEYSGTTFSISNMGMFDVESFTAIIYPPHAAILAVGSVKEQPVVRGGELAVGQMMKATLSTDHRVADGAEAAVFLMEIKRVLENPVALLL
;
A
#
# COMPACT_ATOMS: atom_id res chain seq x y z
N MET A 1 18.52 -13.49 -7.44
CA MET A 1 17.67 -13.26 -8.63
C MET A 1 18.41 -12.29 -9.54
N PRO A 2 18.43 -12.48 -10.86
CA PRO A 2 19.02 -11.48 -11.76
C PRO A 2 18.30 -10.14 -11.57
N VAL A 3 19.06 -9.08 -11.30
CA VAL A 3 18.52 -7.72 -11.16
C VAL A 3 18.56 -7.07 -12.54
N ILE A 4 17.40 -6.78 -13.10
CA ILE A 4 17.26 -6.01 -14.35
C ILE A 4 16.95 -4.56 -14.02
N THR A 5 17.41 -3.62 -14.85
CA THR A 5 17.03 -2.22 -14.67
C THR A 5 15.56 -2.01 -15.08
N TYR A 6 14.91 -1.00 -14.54
CA TYR A 6 13.52 -0.65 -14.94
C TYR A 6 13.43 -0.39 -16.45
N ARG A 7 14.45 0.28 -17.03
CA ARG A 7 14.56 0.49 -18.48
C ARG A 7 14.56 -0.83 -19.23
N ASP A 8 15.39 -1.79 -18.82
CA ASP A 8 15.52 -3.07 -19.51
C ASP A 8 14.25 -3.93 -19.33
N ALA A 9 13.60 -3.83 -18.17
CA ALA A 9 12.30 -4.48 -17.92
C ALA A 9 11.20 -3.94 -18.85
N VAL A 10 11.07 -2.61 -18.94
CA VAL A 10 10.10 -1.97 -19.85
C VAL A 10 10.44 -2.29 -21.30
N SER A 11 11.72 -2.23 -21.68
CA SER A 11 12.19 -2.57 -23.03
C SER A 11 11.82 -4.02 -23.39
N THR A 12 12.03 -4.96 -22.47
CA THR A 12 11.69 -6.38 -22.67
C THR A 12 10.18 -6.55 -22.85
N ALA A 13 9.37 -5.97 -21.97
CA ALA A 13 7.91 -6.05 -22.05
C ALA A 13 7.36 -5.46 -23.36
N LEU A 14 7.93 -4.35 -23.84
CA LEU A 14 7.52 -3.75 -25.11
C LEU A 14 7.91 -4.61 -26.32
N ARG A 15 9.06 -5.30 -26.28
CA ARG A 15 9.45 -6.26 -27.32
C ARG A 15 8.52 -7.46 -27.35
N GLU A 16 8.22 -8.05 -26.20
CA GLU A 16 7.27 -9.15 -26.08
C GLU A 16 5.90 -8.76 -26.66
N ALA A 17 5.37 -7.58 -26.31
CA ALA A 17 4.11 -7.09 -26.87
C ALA A 17 4.15 -6.87 -28.39
N LEU A 18 5.27 -6.42 -28.95
CA LEU A 18 5.47 -6.25 -30.38
C LEU A 18 5.58 -7.60 -31.13
N ASP A 19 6.23 -8.58 -30.51
CA ASP A 19 6.42 -9.93 -31.05
C ASP A 19 5.11 -10.73 -31.04
N GLU A 20 4.26 -10.54 -30.02
CA GLU A 20 3.02 -11.29 -29.84
C GLU A 20 1.86 -10.83 -30.73
N ASP A 21 1.74 -9.53 -31.05
CA ASP A 21 0.60 -8.99 -31.79
C ASP A 21 1.04 -7.95 -32.84
N GLU A 22 0.82 -8.25 -34.12
CA GLU A 22 1.17 -7.38 -35.24
C GLU A 22 0.46 -6.01 -35.23
N ARG A 23 -0.65 -5.90 -34.49
CA ARG A 23 -1.40 -4.65 -34.32
C ARG A 23 -0.74 -3.71 -33.31
N VAL A 24 0.18 -4.20 -32.49
CA VAL A 24 0.92 -3.39 -31.52
C VAL A 24 1.94 -2.55 -32.25
N PHE A 25 1.99 -1.25 -32.03
CA PHE A 25 3.06 -0.41 -32.58
C PHE A 25 3.36 0.72 -31.60
N LEU A 26 4.59 1.22 -31.61
CA LEU A 26 5.01 2.31 -30.75
C LEU A 26 5.00 3.62 -31.53
N MET A 27 4.56 4.69 -30.87
CA MET A 27 4.69 6.04 -31.37
C MET A 27 5.10 7.01 -30.26
N GLY A 28 6.01 7.93 -30.56
CA GLY A 28 6.57 8.86 -29.58
C GLY A 28 7.57 9.81 -30.20
N GLU A 29 8.25 10.60 -29.38
CA GLU A 29 9.30 11.51 -29.84
C GLU A 29 10.65 10.80 -29.85
N ASP A 30 11.36 10.86 -30.99
CA ASP A 30 12.71 10.31 -31.17
C ASP A 30 12.86 8.81 -30.80
N ILE A 31 11.75 8.07 -30.66
CA ILE A 31 11.74 6.67 -30.27
C ILE A 31 12.25 5.73 -31.38
N GLY A 32 12.35 6.25 -32.60
CA GLY A 32 12.75 5.54 -33.78
C GLY A 32 14.25 5.36 -33.90
N PRO A 33 14.95 6.00 -34.86
CA PRO A 33 16.39 5.81 -35.06
C PRO A 33 17.24 6.16 -33.83
N TYR A 34 16.74 7.04 -32.96
CA TYR A 34 17.47 7.48 -31.77
C TYR A 34 17.17 6.64 -30.51
N GLY A 35 16.10 5.83 -30.52
CA GLY A 35 15.75 4.92 -29.42
C GLY A 35 15.14 5.60 -28.18
N GLY A 36 14.69 6.85 -28.33
CA GLY A 36 14.07 7.67 -27.28
C GLY A 36 15.07 8.23 -26.27
N ALA A 37 14.68 9.28 -25.55
CA ALA A 37 15.57 9.99 -24.61
C ALA A 37 16.13 9.11 -23.49
N PHE A 38 15.39 8.09 -23.06
CA PHE A 38 15.82 7.13 -22.03
C PHE A 38 16.36 5.82 -22.61
N ALA A 39 16.54 5.74 -23.93
CA ALA A 39 17.04 4.57 -24.65
C ALA A 39 16.18 3.28 -24.46
N VAL A 40 14.89 3.43 -24.12
CA VAL A 40 13.97 2.28 -23.89
C VAL A 40 13.72 1.52 -25.19
N THR A 41 13.57 2.23 -26.31
CA THR A 41 13.28 1.67 -27.63
C THR A 41 14.55 1.50 -28.48
N LYS A 42 15.75 1.59 -27.88
CA LYS A 42 17.01 1.43 -28.60
C LYS A 42 17.07 0.09 -29.32
N GLY A 43 17.32 0.12 -30.64
CA GLY A 43 17.37 -1.07 -31.49
C GLY A 43 16.00 -1.57 -31.97
N PHE A 44 14.89 -0.94 -31.57
CA PHE A 44 13.55 -1.38 -31.98
C PHE A 44 13.29 -1.03 -33.44
N TRP A 45 13.73 0.15 -33.89
CA TRP A 45 13.51 0.58 -35.27
C TRP A 45 14.21 -0.35 -36.27
N GLU A 46 15.44 -0.78 -35.99
CA GLU A 46 16.17 -1.72 -36.83
C GLU A 46 15.49 -3.09 -36.89
N GLN A 47 14.92 -3.53 -35.77
CA GLN A 47 14.27 -4.83 -35.66
C GLN A 47 12.87 -4.87 -36.28
N TYR A 48 12.03 -3.87 -35.99
CA TYR A 48 10.60 -3.86 -36.32
C TYR A 48 10.22 -2.90 -37.45
N GLY A 49 11.13 -1.98 -37.81
CA GLY A 49 10.96 -1.04 -38.90
C GLY A 49 10.00 0.13 -38.61
N ALA A 50 10.02 1.11 -39.51
CA ALA A 50 9.27 2.38 -39.42
C ALA A 50 7.72 2.24 -39.44
N ARG A 51 7.20 1.04 -39.71
CA ARG A 51 5.76 0.76 -39.62
C ARG A 51 5.33 0.47 -38.19
N ARG A 52 6.19 -0.19 -37.41
CA ARG A 52 5.91 -0.62 -36.03
C ARG A 52 6.49 0.33 -35.00
N ILE A 53 7.53 1.09 -35.34
CA ILE A 53 8.12 2.14 -34.50
C ILE A 53 8.03 3.46 -35.24
N LYS A 54 7.28 4.42 -34.70
CA LYS A 54 6.95 5.68 -35.38
C LYS A 54 7.41 6.89 -34.59
N ASP A 55 8.27 7.69 -35.19
CA ASP A 55 8.50 9.04 -34.71
C ASP A 55 7.28 9.91 -35.01
N SER A 56 6.99 10.80 -34.08
CA SER A 56 5.87 11.73 -34.14
C SER A 56 6.35 13.17 -33.89
N PRO A 57 5.57 14.19 -34.28
CA PRO A 57 5.90 15.57 -33.98
C PRO A 57 5.96 15.84 -32.47
N LEU A 58 6.72 16.84 -32.04
CA LEU A 58 6.76 17.34 -30.65
C LEU A 58 5.43 18.02 -30.24
N ALA A 59 4.35 17.25 -30.12
CA ALA A 59 3.04 17.70 -29.66
C ALA A 59 2.24 16.54 -29.04
N GLU A 60 2.28 16.43 -27.71
CA GLU A 60 1.77 15.29 -26.94
C GLU A 60 0.28 15.01 -27.21
N SER A 61 -0.53 16.06 -27.32
CA SER A 61 -1.96 15.94 -27.64
C SER A 61 -2.20 15.30 -29.00
N VAL A 62 -1.32 15.55 -29.98
CA VAL A 62 -1.36 14.93 -31.31
C VAL A 62 -0.93 13.46 -31.22
N ILE A 63 0.16 13.18 -30.49
CA ILE A 63 0.68 11.82 -30.31
C ILE A 63 -0.39 10.93 -29.67
N VAL A 64 -0.94 11.36 -28.52
CA VAL A 64 -1.99 10.62 -27.81
C VAL A 64 -3.28 10.56 -28.62
N GLY A 65 -3.71 11.67 -29.23
CA GLY A 65 -4.93 11.70 -30.05
C GLY A 65 -4.87 10.76 -31.25
N ALA A 66 -3.72 10.70 -31.94
CA ALA A 66 -3.49 9.74 -33.02
C ALA A 66 -3.44 8.29 -32.51
N GLY A 67 -2.87 8.06 -31.32
CA GLY A 67 -2.96 6.78 -30.62
C GLY A 67 -4.41 6.37 -30.35
N VAL A 68 -5.24 7.26 -29.80
CA VAL A 68 -6.67 6.99 -29.59
C VAL A 68 -7.37 6.66 -30.90
N GLY A 69 -7.15 7.44 -31.97
CA GLY A 69 -7.72 7.16 -33.28
C GLY A 69 -7.28 5.82 -33.88
N ALA A 70 -6.00 5.45 -33.74
CA ALA A 70 -5.49 4.16 -34.18
C ALA A 70 -6.10 3.01 -33.38
N ALA A 71 -6.29 3.18 -32.06
CA ALA A 71 -6.98 2.21 -31.21
C ALA A 71 -8.44 2.01 -31.64
N MET A 72 -9.15 3.09 -31.98
CA MET A 72 -10.50 3.01 -32.53
C MET A 72 -10.58 2.27 -33.87
N ALA A 73 -9.51 2.34 -34.67
CA ALA A 73 -9.39 1.59 -35.92
C ALA A 73 -8.98 0.11 -35.72
N GLY A 74 -8.85 -0.35 -34.47
CA GLY A 74 -8.54 -1.74 -34.12
C GLY A 74 -7.04 -2.05 -33.98
N LEU A 75 -6.17 -1.03 -34.01
CA LEU A 75 -4.75 -1.19 -33.69
C LEU A 75 -4.50 -1.13 -32.19
N ARG A 76 -3.28 -1.45 -31.74
CA ARG A 76 -2.89 -1.43 -30.32
C ARG A 76 -1.69 -0.48 -30.11
N PRO A 77 -1.87 0.83 -30.23
CA PRO A 77 -0.77 1.78 -30.11
C PRO A 77 -0.25 1.82 -28.67
N VAL A 78 1.08 1.85 -28.55
CA VAL A 78 1.79 2.23 -27.33
C VAL A 78 2.33 3.63 -27.55
N VAL A 79 1.80 4.59 -26.79
CA VAL A 79 2.19 6.00 -26.88
C VAL A 79 3.27 6.28 -25.83
N GLU A 80 4.46 6.64 -26.29
CA GLU A 80 5.62 6.99 -25.46
C GLU A 80 5.70 8.53 -25.36
N LEU A 81 5.73 9.05 -24.13
CA LEU A 81 5.72 10.50 -23.84
C LEU A 81 6.93 10.96 -23.02
N MET A 82 8.06 10.23 -23.07
CA MET A 82 9.30 10.48 -22.32
C MET A 82 9.16 10.52 -20.79
N THR A 83 8.45 11.51 -20.24
CA THR A 83 8.24 11.73 -18.81
C THR A 83 6.76 11.95 -18.48
N ILE A 84 6.39 11.69 -17.23
CA ILE A 84 5.00 11.85 -16.76
C ILE A 84 4.47 13.29 -16.93
N ASN A 85 5.33 14.31 -16.83
CA ASN A 85 4.91 15.71 -16.93
C ASN A 85 4.31 16.03 -18.30
N PHE A 86 4.79 15.38 -19.36
CA PHE A 86 4.29 15.57 -20.72
C PHE A 86 2.91 14.92 -20.93
N SER A 87 2.55 13.89 -20.16
CA SER A 87 1.19 13.33 -20.20
C SER A 87 0.11 14.35 -19.79
N LEU A 88 0.46 15.33 -18.95
CA LEU A 88 -0.45 16.41 -18.55
C LEU A 88 -0.86 17.31 -19.72
N LEU A 89 -0.01 17.41 -20.75
CA LEU A 89 -0.30 18.20 -21.96
C LEU A 89 -1.32 17.51 -22.87
N ALA A 90 -1.51 16.20 -22.72
CA ALA A 90 -2.49 15.40 -23.45
C ALA A 90 -3.65 14.91 -22.57
N MET A 91 -3.86 15.55 -21.41
CA MET A 91 -4.84 15.11 -20.42
C MET A 91 -6.26 15.00 -20.99
N ASP A 92 -6.63 15.91 -21.90
CA ASP A 92 -7.94 15.88 -22.56
C ASP A 92 -8.11 14.61 -23.41
N GLN A 93 -7.09 14.23 -24.19
CA GLN A 93 -7.13 13.00 -24.99
C GLN A 93 -7.14 11.74 -24.12
N ILE A 94 -6.46 11.75 -22.96
CA ILE A 94 -6.42 10.61 -22.04
C ILE A 94 -7.75 10.47 -21.28
N VAL A 95 -8.19 11.53 -20.63
CA VAL A 95 -9.33 11.50 -19.70
C VAL A 95 -10.66 11.65 -20.42
N ASN A 96 -10.75 12.53 -21.42
CA ASN A 96 -12.03 12.76 -22.09
C ASN A 96 -12.22 11.90 -23.32
N HIS A 97 -11.19 11.68 -24.15
CA HIS A 97 -11.36 10.88 -25.36
C HIS A 97 -11.19 9.39 -25.06
N ALA A 98 -9.99 8.94 -24.68
CA ALA A 98 -9.68 7.52 -24.55
C ALA A 98 -10.61 6.80 -23.55
N ALA A 99 -10.85 7.41 -22.39
CA ALA A 99 -11.69 6.80 -21.34
C ALA A 99 -13.19 6.74 -21.69
N LYS A 100 -13.70 7.72 -22.46
CA LYS A 100 -15.16 7.93 -22.61
C LYS A 100 -15.71 7.54 -23.99
N ILE A 101 -14.88 7.33 -25.00
CA ILE A 101 -15.34 7.13 -26.40
C ILE A 101 -16.27 5.92 -26.62
N ARG A 102 -16.26 4.96 -25.68
CA ARG A 102 -17.14 3.79 -25.66
C ARG A 102 -18.50 4.03 -25.00
N THR A 103 -18.68 5.16 -24.31
CA THR A 103 -19.91 5.52 -23.60
C THR A 103 -20.70 6.47 -24.48
N ARG A 104 -21.90 6.04 -24.91
CA ARG A 104 -22.81 6.85 -25.71
C ARG A 104 -24.00 7.25 -24.85
N GLY A 105 -24.43 8.50 -24.97
CA GLY A 105 -25.69 9.00 -24.43
C GLY A 105 -26.62 9.42 -25.57
N GLU A 106 -27.85 9.75 -25.23
CA GLU A 106 -28.77 10.36 -26.19
C GLU A 106 -28.24 11.74 -26.60
N ALA A 107 -28.26 12.02 -27.89
CA ALA A 107 -27.93 13.33 -28.44
C ALA A 107 -29.23 13.97 -28.94
N PRO A 108 -29.47 15.27 -28.70
CA PRO A 108 -30.65 15.96 -29.21
C PRO A 108 -30.75 15.83 -30.73
N GLU A 109 -31.95 15.51 -31.24
CA GLU A 109 -32.15 15.17 -32.65
C GLU A 109 -31.97 16.36 -33.60
N THR A 110 -32.08 17.60 -33.12
CA THR A 110 -31.99 18.81 -33.97
C THR A 110 -31.44 20.04 -33.23
N GLY A 111 -30.59 20.80 -33.94
CA GLY A 111 -30.16 22.15 -33.54
C GLY A 111 -28.87 22.21 -32.73
N ASP A 112 -28.41 23.43 -32.46
CA ASP A 112 -27.29 23.68 -31.56
C ASP A 112 -27.72 23.43 -30.11
N PHE A 113 -27.13 22.42 -29.47
CA PHE A 113 -27.37 22.14 -28.06
C PHE A 113 -26.30 22.81 -27.20
N ARG A 114 -26.72 23.69 -26.29
CA ARG A 114 -25.81 24.40 -25.36
C ARG A 114 -25.80 23.71 -24.01
N ILE A 115 -24.65 23.18 -23.63
CA ILE A 115 -24.40 22.69 -22.27
C ILE A 115 -23.83 23.88 -21.46
N PRO A 116 -24.50 24.33 -20.38
CA PRO A 116 -23.99 25.41 -19.56
C PRO A 116 -22.75 24.93 -18.78
N ILE A 117 -21.59 25.52 -19.06
CA ILE A 117 -20.37 25.27 -18.29
C ILE A 117 -20.53 25.93 -16.91
N GLY A 118 -20.25 25.17 -15.86
CA GLY A 118 -20.34 25.64 -14.48
C GLY A 118 -21.68 25.46 -13.81
N GLN A 119 -22.61 24.75 -14.46
CA GLN A 119 -23.92 24.45 -13.89
C GLN A 119 -24.16 22.95 -13.94
N ALA A 120 -24.32 22.34 -12.76
CA ALA A 120 -24.64 20.93 -12.65
C ALA A 120 -26.03 20.62 -13.22
N ASP A 121 -26.24 19.37 -13.62
CA ASP A 121 -27.54 18.85 -14.02
C ASP A 121 -28.17 18.12 -12.84
N LEU A 122 -29.37 18.53 -12.44
CA LEU A 122 -30.19 17.73 -11.53
C LEU A 122 -30.96 16.70 -12.36
N ARG A 123 -30.39 15.52 -12.49
CA ARG A 123 -30.89 14.47 -13.38
C ARG A 123 -32.11 13.74 -12.82
N ARG A 124 -32.22 13.68 -11.49
CA ARG A 124 -33.37 13.11 -10.78
C ARG A 124 -33.60 13.87 -9.49
N THR A 125 -34.87 14.11 -9.12
CA THR A 125 -35.22 14.64 -7.81
C THR A 125 -35.50 13.52 -6.80
N GLY A 126 -34.94 13.66 -5.60
CA GLY A 126 -35.23 12.81 -4.45
C GLY A 126 -35.15 13.57 -3.13
N LYS A 127 -35.35 12.87 -2.01
CA LYS A 127 -35.38 13.44 -0.66
C LYS A 127 -34.58 12.66 0.37
N ASP A 128 -34.16 11.43 0.07
CA ASP A 128 -33.55 10.55 1.07
C ASP A 128 -32.01 10.58 0.99
N ILE A 129 -31.44 10.69 -0.21
CA ILE A 129 -29.98 10.75 -0.41
C ILE A 129 -29.59 11.55 -1.64
N THR A 130 -28.51 12.34 -1.54
CA THR A 130 -27.86 12.99 -2.69
C THR A 130 -26.80 12.06 -3.28
N ILE A 131 -26.94 11.64 -4.54
CA ILE A 131 -25.92 10.87 -5.27
C ILE A 131 -25.33 11.77 -6.34
N CYS A 132 -24.04 12.09 -6.22
CA CYS A 132 -23.36 13.00 -7.13
C CYS A 132 -22.27 12.28 -7.90
N GLY A 133 -22.30 12.41 -9.23
CA GLY A 133 -21.29 11.88 -10.12
C GLY A 133 -20.94 12.89 -11.21
N TYR A 134 -19.94 12.54 -12.02
CA TYR A 134 -19.60 13.26 -13.24
C TYR A 134 -19.27 12.25 -14.34
N SER A 135 -19.34 12.67 -15.60
CA SER A 135 -19.01 11.79 -16.73
C SER A 135 -19.92 10.54 -16.70
N ARG A 136 -19.35 9.35 -16.96
CA ARG A 136 -20.05 8.06 -16.91
C ARG A 136 -20.71 7.80 -15.54
N MET A 137 -20.14 8.29 -14.44
CA MET A 137 -20.67 8.01 -13.11
C MET A 137 -22.01 8.70 -12.85
N ALA A 138 -22.34 9.77 -13.57
CA ALA A 138 -23.69 10.33 -13.54
C ALA A 138 -24.76 9.34 -14.04
N LEU A 139 -24.46 8.63 -15.14
CA LEU A 139 -25.36 7.60 -15.69
C LEU A 139 -25.46 6.39 -14.75
N VAL A 140 -24.35 6.00 -14.12
CA VAL A 140 -24.33 4.93 -13.12
C VAL A 140 -25.14 5.32 -11.88
N ALA A 141 -25.08 6.60 -11.47
CA ALA A 141 -25.87 7.13 -10.37
C ALA A 141 -27.38 7.14 -10.68
N GLU A 142 -27.79 7.48 -11.90
CA GLU A 142 -29.19 7.37 -12.35
C GLU A 142 -29.68 5.91 -12.27
N GLN A 143 -28.89 4.96 -12.77
CA GLN A 143 -29.22 3.53 -12.70
C GLN A 143 -29.29 3.03 -11.25
N ALA A 144 -28.37 3.48 -10.38
CA ALA A 144 -28.40 3.14 -8.97
C ALA A 144 -29.65 3.71 -8.27
N ALA A 145 -30.06 4.93 -8.65
CA ALA A 145 -31.27 5.57 -8.18
C ALA A 145 -32.55 4.81 -8.58
N GLU A 146 -32.59 4.17 -9.77
CA GLU A 146 -33.68 3.27 -10.17
C GLU A 146 -33.73 2.00 -9.30
N LEU A 147 -32.58 1.44 -8.94
CA LEU A 147 -32.50 0.29 -8.03
C LEU A 147 -32.96 0.67 -6.62
N LEU A 148 -32.54 1.82 -6.11
CA LEU A 148 -32.93 2.34 -4.79
C LEU A 148 -34.44 2.62 -4.71
N ALA A 149 -35.04 3.09 -5.81
CA ALA A 149 -36.47 3.35 -5.87
C ALA A 149 -37.32 2.08 -5.64
N GLN A 150 -36.80 0.91 -5.99
CA GLN A 150 -37.47 -0.38 -5.75
C GLN A 150 -37.58 -0.70 -4.25
N ASP A 151 -36.68 -0.14 -3.45
CA ASP A 151 -36.66 -0.26 -1.98
C ASP A 151 -37.33 0.93 -1.29
N GLY A 152 -37.94 1.86 -2.04
CA GLY A 152 -38.59 3.05 -1.51
C GLY A 152 -37.66 4.22 -1.19
N ILE A 153 -36.39 4.17 -1.60
CA ILE A 153 -35.39 5.23 -1.39
C ILE A 153 -35.37 6.19 -2.60
N GLU A 154 -35.69 7.45 -2.36
CA GLU A 154 -35.72 8.51 -3.36
C GLU A 154 -34.39 9.29 -3.39
N ALA A 155 -33.52 8.94 -4.34
CA ALA A 155 -32.24 9.60 -4.54
C ALA A 155 -32.32 10.86 -5.43
N ASP A 156 -31.74 11.95 -4.95
CA ASP A 156 -31.43 13.18 -5.69
C ASP A 156 -30.14 12.97 -6.49
N VAL A 157 -30.21 12.90 -7.82
CA VAL A 157 -29.06 12.55 -8.67
C VAL A 157 -28.52 13.79 -9.35
N ILE A 158 -27.25 14.10 -9.08
CA ILE A 158 -26.55 15.25 -9.63
C ILE A 158 -25.43 14.80 -10.57
N ASP A 159 -25.41 15.39 -11.77
CA ASP A 159 -24.29 15.33 -12.70
C ASP A 159 -23.57 16.67 -12.70
N LEU A 160 -22.33 16.71 -12.20
CA LEU A 160 -21.58 17.96 -12.13
C LEU A 160 -21.32 18.59 -13.50
N ARG A 161 -21.34 17.80 -14.58
CA ARG A 161 -20.94 18.15 -15.96
C ARG A 161 -19.48 18.60 -16.12
N CYS A 162 -19.01 19.52 -15.29
CA CYS A 162 -17.65 20.03 -15.26
C CYS A 162 -17.12 20.11 -13.82
N LEU A 163 -15.83 19.81 -13.65
CA LEU A 163 -15.15 19.93 -12.35
C LEU A 163 -14.63 21.34 -12.09
N ARG A 164 -14.59 22.19 -13.12
CA ARG A 164 -14.16 23.59 -13.02
C ARG A 164 -14.78 24.42 -14.15
N PRO A 165 -15.50 25.51 -13.84
CA PRO A 165 -15.99 25.90 -12.52
C PRO A 165 -16.92 24.82 -11.93
N LEU A 166 -16.88 24.67 -10.61
CA LEU A 166 -17.65 23.66 -9.88
C LEU A 166 -18.94 24.27 -9.33
N ASP A 167 -20.08 23.65 -9.61
CA ASP A 167 -21.39 24.09 -9.11
C ASP A 167 -21.68 23.50 -7.72
N MET A 168 -21.00 24.03 -6.71
CA MET A 168 -21.22 23.61 -5.32
C MET A 168 -22.57 24.06 -4.77
N GLU A 169 -23.18 25.11 -5.33
CA GLU A 169 -24.47 25.60 -4.85
C GLU A 169 -25.56 24.55 -5.07
N THR A 170 -25.63 23.96 -6.27
CA THR A 170 -26.57 22.88 -6.58
C THR A 170 -26.34 21.67 -5.66
N LEU A 171 -25.07 21.28 -5.45
CA LEU A 171 -24.73 20.14 -4.61
C LEU A 171 -25.08 20.37 -3.13
N VAL A 172 -24.71 21.52 -2.56
CA VAL A 172 -25.01 21.87 -1.17
C VAL A 172 -26.51 21.97 -0.92
N ASN A 173 -27.28 22.56 -1.84
CA ASN A 173 -28.74 22.65 -1.70
C ASN A 173 -29.41 21.27 -1.71
N SER A 174 -28.89 20.33 -2.52
CA SER A 174 -29.31 18.94 -2.52
C SER A 174 -28.99 18.26 -1.19
N VAL A 175 -27.76 18.39 -0.68
CA VAL A 175 -27.36 17.80 0.62
C VAL A 175 -28.22 18.35 1.76
N LYS A 176 -28.49 19.66 1.78
CA LYS A 176 -29.38 20.28 2.78
C LYS A 176 -30.81 19.73 2.75
N LYS A 177 -31.25 19.24 1.58
CA LYS A 177 -32.57 18.65 1.39
C LYS A 177 -32.59 17.17 1.79
N THR A 178 -31.52 16.42 1.51
CA THR A 178 -31.50 14.95 1.67
C THR A 178 -30.82 14.46 2.93
N HIS A 179 -30.00 15.29 3.59
CA HIS A 179 -29.22 14.97 4.80
C HIS A 179 -28.17 13.86 4.66
N HIS A 180 -28.20 13.09 3.57
CA HIS A 180 -27.21 12.08 3.21
C HIS A 180 -26.60 12.37 1.84
N ALA A 181 -25.34 11.99 1.63
CA ALA A 181 -24.61 12.30 0.41
C ALA A 181 -23.59 11.22 0.05
N LEU A 182 -23.63 10.76 -1.20
CA LEU A 182 -22.75 9.73 -1.76
C LEU A 182 -22.08 10.23 -3.03
N MET A 183 -20.75 10.38 -3.00
CA MET A 183 -19.97 10.79 -4.16
C MET A 183 -19.48 9.57 -4.94
N VAL A 184 -19.73 9.56 -6.26
CA VAL A 184 -19.40 8.44 -7.15
C VAL A 184 -18.37 8.88 -8.19
N GLU A 185 -17.23 8.20 -8.21
CA GLU A 185 -16.15 8.42 -9.18
C GLU A 185 -15.59 7.10 -9.73
N GLU A 186 -15.03 7.15 -10.94
CA GLU A 186 -14.45 5.98 -11.61
C GLU A 186 -12.95 5.79 -11.31
N THR A 187 -12.30 6.82 -10.77
CA THR A 187 -10.89 6.84 -10.38
C THR A 187 -10.66 6.18 -9.02
N THR A 188 -9.40 6.05 -8.60
CA THR A 188 -9.03 5.55 -7.26
C THR A 188 -9.57 6.44 -6.15
N ARG A 189 -9.80 5.86 -4.97
CA ARG A 189 -10.32 6.60 -3.80
C ARG A 189 -9.27 7.55 -3.24
N LEU A 190 -7.99 7.15 -3.30
CA LEU A 190 -6.87 8.00 -2.94
C LEU A 190 -6.56 8.97 -4.09
N GLY A 191 -6.55 10.28 -3.79
CA GLY A 191 -6.28 11.34 -4.77
C GLY A 191 -7.41 11.60 -5.78
N GLY A 192 -8.54 10.89 -5.66
CA GLY A 192 -9.73 11.09 -6.49
C GLY A 192 -10.45 12.40 -6.19
N PHE A 193 -11.17 12.92 -7.18
CA PHE A 193 -11.89 14.18 -7.09
C PHE A 193 -13.07 14.12 -6.13
N ALA A 194 -13.63 12.93 -5.88
CA ALA A 194 -14.68 12.79 -4.86
C ALA A 194 -14.17 13.20 -3.46
N GLY A 195 -12.86 13.11 -3.20
CA GLY A 195 -12.26 13.63 -1.97
C GLY A 195 -12.44 15.14 -1.81
N GLU A 196 -12.28 15.90 -2.89
CA GLU A 196 -12.50 17.35 -2.91
C GLU A 196 -13.99 17.67 -2.66
N LEU A 197 -14.90 16.96 -3.32
CA LEU A 197 -16.34 17.15 -3.12
C LEU A 197 -16.76 16.89 -1.67
N VAL A 198 -16.23 15.82 -1.06
CA VAL A 198 -16.48 15.55 0.37
C VAL A 198 -15.98 16.68 1.24
N SER A 199 -14.77 17.21 0.99
CA SER A 199 -14.23 18.35 1.74
C SER A 199 -15.12 19.58 1.61
N GLN A 200 -15.56 19.91 0.41
CA GLN A 200 -16.42 21.06 0.14
C GLN A 200 -17.80 20.94 0.79
N ILE A 201 -18.42 19.74 0.73
CA ILE A 201 -19.69 19.47 1.42
C ILE A 201 -19.50 19.58 2.94
N GLN A 202 -18.41 19.01 3.47
CA GLN A 202 -18.08 19.10 4.89
C GLN A 202 -17.85 20.54 5.34
N GLU A 203 -17.30 21.41 4.51
CA GLU A 203 -17.13 22.83 4.85
C GLU A 203 -18.45 23.62 4.80
N GLN A 204 -19.36 23.29 3.89
CA GLN A 204 -20.51 24.14 3.56
C GLN A 204 -21.87 23.61 4.05
N ALA A 205 -21.95 22.32 4.39
CA ALA A 205 -23.20 21.63 4.71
C ALA A 205 -23.09 20.66 5.90
N PHE A 206 -22.01 20.70 6.69
CA PHE A 206 -21.79 19.76 7.80
C PHE A 206 -22.98 19.67 8.78
N ASP A 207 -23.53 20.81 9.18
CA ASP A 207 -24.64 20.85 10.14
C ASP A 207 -25.95 20.24 9.60
N TYR A 208 -26.00 19.92 8.30
CA TYR A 208 -27.14 19.30 7.64
C TYR A 208 -26.93 17.81 7.35
N LEU A 209 -25.75 17.26 7.64
CA LEU A 209 -25.45 15.85 7.41
C LEU A 209 -25.83 15.01 8.62
N ASP A 210 -26.62 13.95 8.39
CA ASP A 210 -26.94 12.97 9.42
C ASP A 210 -25.86 11.88 9.55
N ALA A 211 -25.02 11.72 8.51
CA ALA A 211 -23.89 10.79 8.47
C ALA A 211 -22.72 11.35 7.63
N PRO A 212 -21.50 10.83 7.80
CA PRO A 212 -20.36 11.21 6.96
C PRO A 212 -20.63 10.96 5.47
N VAL A 213 -20.19 11.88 4.60
CA VAL A 213 -20.37 11.75 3.15
C VAL A 213 -19.66 10.49 2.63
N GLY A 214 -20.41 9.60 1.99
CA GLY A 214 -19.88 8.40 1.36
C GLY A 214 -19.08 8.66 0.12
N ARG A 215 -18.18 7.73 -0.19
CA ARG A 215 -17.42 7.71 -1.44
C ARG A 215 -17.38 6.32 -2.03
N ILE A 216 -17.81 6.23 -3.28
CA ILE A 216 -17.62 5.06 -4.13
C ILE A 216 -16.69 5.42 -5.28
N ALA A 217 -15.59 4.69 -5.32
CA ALA A 217 -14.48 4.89 -6.23
C ALA A 217 -14.10 3.55 -6.88
N GLY A 218 -13.32 3.63 -7.95
CA GLY A 218 -12.64 2.48 -8.55
C GLY A 218 -11.81 1.69 -7.54
N ALA A 219 -11.60 0.40 -7.83
CA ALA A 219 -10.75 -0.46 -7.01
C ALA A 219 -9.30 0.06 -7.00
N GLU A 220 -8.61 -0.10 -5.87
CA GLU A 220 -7.21 0.30 -5.67
C GLU A 220 -6.25 -0.70 -6.35
N VAL A 221 -6.34 -0.80 -7.67
CA VAL A 221 -5.55 -1.71 -8.52
C VAL A 221 -5.10 -1.01 -9.80
N PRO A 222 -3.98 -1.41 -10.41
CA PRO A 222 -3.68 -1.03 -11.78
C PRO A 222 -4.84 -1.44 -12.70
N MET A 223 -5.30 -0.51 -13.55
CA MET A 223 -6.46 -0.77 -14.40
C MET A 223 -6.22 -1.99 -15.29
N PRO A 224 -7.04 -3.05 -15.20
CA PRO A 224 -6.81 -4.27 -15.97
C PRO A 224 -7.02 -4.05 -17.48
N TYR A 225 -6.17 -4.68 -18.31
CA TYR A 225 -6.33 -4.67 -19.78
C TYR A 225 -7.45 -5.61 -20.28
N SER A 226 -7.99 -6.45 -19.39
CA SER A 226 -9.08 -7.37 -19.68
C SER A 226 -10.41 -6.68 -19.41
N PHE A 227 -11.29 -6.63 -20.41
CA PHE A 227 -12.58 -5.94 -20.32
C PHE A 227 -13.47 -6.42 -19.15
N PRO A 228 -13.63 -7.73 -18.88
CA PRO A 228 -14.35 -8.18 -17.68
C PRO A 228 -13.72 -7.72 -16.36
N LEU A 229 -12.39 -7.67 -16.27
CA LEU A 229 -11.70 -7.24 -15.05
C LEU A 229 -11.77 -5.72 -14.87
N GLU A 230 -11.73 -4.97 -15.96
CA GLU A 230 -11.96 -3.53 -15.97
C GLU A 230 -13.37 -3.18 -15.46
N GLN A 231 -14.39 -3.94 -15.89
CA GLN A 231 -15.76 -3.78 -15.40
C GLN A 231 -15.88 -4.04 -13.89
N LEU A 232 -15.09 -4.96 -13.33
CA LEU A 232 -15.06 -5.22 -11.88
C LEU A 232 -14.31 -4.11 -11.11
N ALA A 233 -13.35 -3.44 -11.76
CA ALA A 233 -12.57 -2.38 -11.14
C ALA A 233 -13.35 -1.06 -11.02
N ILE A 234 -14.19 -0.74 -12.00
CA ILE A 234 -14.98 0.50 -12.05
C ILE A 234 -16.32 0.31 -11.30
N PRO A 235 -16.84 1.30 -10.56
CA PRO A 235 -18.15 1.18 -9.92
C PRO A 235 -19.29 0.93 -10.91
N ASP A 236 -20.20 0.05 -10.52
CA ASP A 236 -21.47 -0.22 -11.21
C ASP A 236 -22.66 0.23 -10.36
N ALA A 237 -23.86 0.19 -10.94
CA ALA A 237 -25.08 0.66 -10.30
C ALA A 237 -25.44 -0.15 -9.03
N GLN A 238 -25.14 -1.45 -9.04
CA GLN A 238 -25.38 -2.34 -7.89
C GLN A 238 -24.50 -1.94 -6.70
N ARG A 239 -23.21 -1.68 -6.94
CA ARG A 239 -22.26 -1.25 -5.91
C ARG A 239 -22.58 0.13 -5.36
N VAL A 240 -23.01 1.06 -6.22
CA VAL A 240 -23.47 2.39 -5.79
C VAL A 240 -24.73 2.29 -4.95
N ALA A 241 -25.75 1.54 -5.40
CA ALA A 241 -26.99 1.35 -4.63
C ALA A 241 -26.73 0.64 -3.28
N ALA A 242 -25.87 -0.38 -3.25
CA ALA A 242 -25.50 -1.05 -2.00
C ALA A 242 -24.78 -0.13 -1.02
N ALA A 243 -23.98 0.83 -1.51
CA ALA A 243 -23.32 1.82 -0.68
C ALA A 243 -24.31 2.83 -0.10
N ALA A 244 -25.24 3.33 -0.93
CA ALA A 244 -26.31 4.22 -0.48
C ALA A 244 -27.16 3.57 0.61
N ARG A 245 -27.50 2.28 0.48
CA ARG A 245 -28.24 1.53 1.52
C ARG A 245 -27.48 1.36 2.84
N LYS A 246 -26.14 1.29 2.80
CA LYS A 246 -25.31 1.18 4.01
C LYS A 246 -25.25 2.46 4.82
N GLU A 247 -25.48 3.61 4.20
CA GLU A 247 -25.63 4.88 4.93
C GLU A 247 -26.95 4.94 5.71
N ASP A 248 -27.99 4.21 5.28
CA ASP A 248 -29.27 4.08 5.99
C ASP A 248 -29.25 3.06 7.15
N SER A 249 -28.24 2.17 7.27
CA SER A 249 -28.15 1.23 8.40
C SER A 249 -27.32 1.83 9.55
N VAL A 250 -27.99 2.48 10.50
CA VAL A 250 -27.34 3.19 11.63
C VAL A 250 -27.56 2.45 12.94
N ALA A 251 -26.87 1.33 13.13
CA ALA A 251 -26.57 0.87 14.47
C ALA A 251 -25.60 1.88 15.12
N THR A 252 -26.10 2.67 16.07
CA THR A 252 -25.33 3.69 16.80
C THR A 252 -24.57 3.04 17.95
N ASN A 253 -23.24 3.06 17.88
CA ASN A 253 -22.36 2.50 18.89
C ASN A 253 -22.16 3.46 20.08
N ILE A 254 -22.66 3.10 21.25
CA ILE A 254 -22.44 3.83 22.50
C ILE A 254 -21.12 3.37 23.12
N VAL A 255 -20.17 4.28 23.31
CA VAL A 255 -18.83 4.02 23.86
C VAL A 255 -18.64 4.65 25.24
N MET A 256 -17.67 4.15 26.01
CA MET A 256 -17.31 4.67 27.34
C MET A 256 -16.84 6.12 27.24
N PRO A 257 -17.54 7.10 27.85
CA PRO A 257 -17.19 8.52 27.78
C PRO A 257 -15.96 8.86 28.61
N GLN A 258 -15.24 9.92 28.20
CA GLN A 258 -14.14 10.49 28.97
C GLN A 258 -14.66 11.56 29.94
N MET A 259 -14.81 11.23 31.22
CA MET A 259 -15.38 12.10 32.26
C MET A 259 -14.29 12.75 33.14
N GLY A 260 -13.19 13.20 32.51
CA GLY A 260 -12.04 13.84 33.15
C GLY A 260 -10.74 13.69 32.33
N TYR A 261 -9.86 14.70 32.35
CA TYR A 261 -8.64 14.72 31.52
C TYR A 261 -7.67 13.57 31.83
N ASP A 262 -7.69 13.05 33.06
CA ASP A 262 -6.85 11.96 33.56
C ASP A 262 -7.56 10.59 33.58
N MET A 263 -8.85 10.52 33.22
CA MET A 263 -9.62 9.28 33.22
C MET A 263 -9.18 8.36 32.08
N ARG A 264 -8.80 7.12 32.43
CA ARG A 264 -8.39 6.06 31.48
C ARG A 264 -9.41 4.94 31.32
N GLU A 265 -10.17 4.66 32.37
CA GLU A 265 -11.21 3.63 32.42
C GLU A 265 -12.36 4.11 33.31
N GLY A 266 -13.55 3.56 33.08
CA GLY A 266 -14.74 3.78 33.91
C GLY A 266 -15.49 2.47 34.12
N THR A 267 -16.28 2.39 35.18
CA THR A 267 -17.07 1.20 35.49
C THR A 267 -18.54 1.54 35.37
N VAL A 268 -19.31 0.80 34.57
CA VAL A 268 -20.77 0.95 34.55
C VAL A 268 -21.31 0.33 35.84
N VAL A 269 -21.89 1.11 36.74
CA VAL A 269 -22.42 0.62 38.02
C VAL A 269 -23.82 0.04 37.83
N ARG A 270 -24.61 0.69 36.98
CA ARG A 270 -26.02 0.36 36.79
C ARG A 270 -26.49 0.78 35.41
N TRP A 271 -27.28 -0.08 34.76
CA TRP A 271 -28.08 0.28 33.60
C TRP A 271 -29.51 0.61 34.03
N TYR A 272 -30.09 1.66 33.47
CA TYR A 272 -31.48 2.07 33.68
C TYR A 272 -32.44 1.51 32.61
N LYS A 273 -31.88 1.01 31.51
CA LYS A 273 -32.60 0.45 30.36
C LYS A 273 -32.12 -0.96 30.06
N GLN A 274 -33.02 -1.77 29.48
CA GLN A 274 -32.72 -3.14 29.06
C GLN A 274 -32.66 -3.25 27.54
N GLU A 275 -32.02 -4.30 27.03
CA GLU A 275 -32.02 -4.61 25.59
C GLU A 275 -33.46 -4.75 25.08
N GLY A 276 -33.76 -4.10 23.95
CA GLY A 276 -35.08 -4.01 23.34
C GLY A 276 -35.94 -2.83 23.82
N GLU A 277 -35.51 -2.06 24.81
CA GLU A 277 -36.27 -0.88 25.28
C GLU A 277 -35.99 0.38 24.44
N THR A 278 -37.01 1.22 24.31
CA THR A 278 -36.88 2.53 23.64
C THR A 278 -36.10 3.52 24.52
N VAL A 279 -35.17 4.23 23.89
CA VAL A 279 -34.32 5.26 24.49
C VAL A 279 -34.52 6.56 23.73
N ASP A 280 -34.84 7.63 24.45
CA ASP A 280 -34.89 8.98 23.89
C ASP A 280 -33.53 9.69 24.04
N ARG A 281 -33.21 10.57 23.08
CA ARG A 281 -31.99 11.40 23.18
C ARG A 281 -32.10 12.32 24.40
N GLY A 282 -31.08 12.31 25.26
CA GLY A 282 -31.02 13.03 26.53
C GLY A 282 -31.58 12.25 27.72
N GLU A 283 -32.05 11.01 27.52
CA GLU A 283 -32.51 10.15 28.62
C GLU A 283 -31.31 9.50 29.34
N VAL A 284 -31.35 9.44 30.68
CA VAL A 284 -30.33 8.76 31.48
C VAL A 284 -30.44 7.24 31.29
N ILE A 285 -29.37 6.61 30.81
CA ILE A 285 -29.34 5.18 30.47
C ILE A 285 -28.43 4.35 31.38
N ALA A 286 -27.43 4.96 32.03
CA ALA A 286 -26.53 4.26 32.95
C ALA A 286 -25.89 5.19 34.00
N ASP A 287 -25.42 4.61 35.10
CA ASP A 287 -24.50 5.24 36.05
C ASP A 287 -23.07 4.78 35.77
N ILE A 288 -22.13 5.71 35.63
CA ILE A 288 -20.71 5.42 35.41
C ILE A 288 -19.90 5.90 36.62
N GLU A 289 -19.22 4.97 37.27
CA GLU A 289 -18.26 5.24 38.34
C GLU A 289 -16.86 5.46 37.77
N THR A 290 -16.26 6.56 38.22
CA THR A 290 -14.88 6.95 37.94
C THR A 290 -14.07 6.93 39.25
N ASP A 291 -12.78 7.24 39.16
CA ASP A 291 -11.91 7.41 40.33
C ASP A 291 -12.34 8.56 41.27
N LYS A 292 -13.20 9.47 40.81
CA LYS A 292 -13.58 10.71 41.52
C LYS A 292 -15.05 10.78 41.91
N ALA A 293 -15.94 10.27 41.08
CA ALA A 293 -17.38 10.31 41.31
C ALA A 293 -18.15 9.32 40.44
N THR A 294 -19.38 9.00 40.86
CA THR A 294 -20.39 8.36 40.01
C THR A 294 -21.18 9.45 39.29
N VAL A 295 -21.33 9.34 37.97
CA VAL A 295 -22.04 10.32 37.13
C VAL A 295 -23.10 9.62 36.29
N GLU A 296 -24.27 10.24 36.18
CA GLU A 296 -25.37 9.80 35.32
C GLU A 296 -24.99 10.02 33.85
N PHE A 297 -25.12 8.98 33.03
CA PHE A 297 -24.82 9.00 31.60
C PHE A 297 -26.09 9.09 30.76
N GLU A 298 -26.23 10.19 30.04
CA GLU A 298 -27.34 10.47 29.13
C GLU A 298 -27.06 9.96 27.71
N ALA A 299 -28.07 9.36 27.08
CA ALA A 299 -27.99 8.90 25.70
C ALA A 299 -27.88 10.10 24.73
N TYR A 300 -26.88 10.10 23.85
CA TYR A 300 -26.72 11.16 22.84
C TYR A 300 -27.47 10.86 21.52
N ALA A 301 -28.06 9.67 21.39
CA ALA A 301 -28.88 9.23 20.26
C ALA A 301 -30.16 8.55 20.76
N GLY A 302 -31.24 8.64 19.99
CA GLY A 302 -32.52 7.99 20.28
C GLY A 302 -32.79 6.79 19.37
N GLY A 303 -33.48 5.77 19.89
CA GLY A 303 -33.75 4.52 19.16
C GLY A 303 -34.19 3.39 20.08
N VAL A 304 -33.91 2.14 19.69
CA VAL A 304 -34.08 0.94 20.53
C VAL A 304 -32.70 0.51 21.03
N LEU A 305 -32.55 0.27 22.34
CA LEU A 305 -31.31 -0.25 22.90
C LEU A 305 -31.12 -1.69 22.40
N GLY A 306 -30.36 -1.87 21.33
CA GLY A 306 -30.20 -3.16 20.64
C GLY A 306 -29.41 -4.18 21.47
N ARG A 307 -28.26 -3.79 22.03
CA ARG A 307 -27.40 -4.68 22.82
C ARG A 307 -26.57 -3.93 23.85
N ILE A 308 -26.42 -4.50 25.04
CA ILE A 308 -25.50 -4.04 26.09
C ILE A 308 -24.25 -4.92 26.03
N VAL A 309 -23.08 -4.30 25.90
CA VAL A 309 -21.79 -4.99 25.76
C VAL A 309 -20.99 -4.95 27.07
N ALA A 310 -21.17 -3.90 27.87
CA ALA A 310 -20.50 -3.76 29.17
C ALA A 310 -21.39 -4.26 30.31
N GLU A 311 -20.98 -5.35 30.96
CA GLU A 311 -21.61 -5.83 32.20
C GLU A 311 -21.37 -4.84 33.35
N ALA A 312 -22.37 -4.67 34.20
CA ALA A 312 -22.26 -3.79 35.35
C ALA A 312 -21.19 -4.29 36.34
N GLY A 313 -20.32 -3.39 36.81
CA GLY A 313 -19.22 -3.69 37.73
C GLY A 313 -17.88 -4.01 37.06
N VAL A 314 -17.81 -4.04 35.72
CA VAL A 314 -16.56 -4.25 34.97
C VAL A 314 -15.96 -2.92 34.51
N ALA A 315 -14.66 -2.74 34.74
CA ALA A 315 -13.93 -1.57 34.25
C ALA A 315 -13.73 -1.65 32.73
N VAL A 316 -14.19 -0.63 32.02
CA VAL A 316 -14.10 -0.50 30.57
C VAL A 316 -13.22 0.71 30.22
N PRO A 317 -12.20 0.56 29.37
CA PRO A 317 -11.39 1.69 28.91
C PRO A 317 -12.20 2.76 28.20
N VAL A 318 -11.82 4.02 28.37
CA VAL A 318 -12.43 5.16 27.65
C VAL A 318 -12.34 4.94 26.14
N GLY A 319 -13.46 5.15 25.43
CA GLY A 319 -13.59 4.96 23.98
C GLY A 319 -13.98 3.53 23.54
N ASN A 320 -14.02 2.55 24.45
CA ASN A 320 -14.48 1.20 24.11
C ASN A 320 -16.02 1.11 24.11
N LEU A 321 -16.57 0.19 23.30
CA LEU A 321 -18.01 -0.03 23.16
C LEU A 321 -18.65 -0.52 24.46
N ILE A 322 -19.76 0.09 24.85
CA ILE A 322 -20.57 -0.27 26.03
C ILE A 322 -21.99 -0.70 25.68
N ALA A 323 -22.59 -0.18 24.60
CA ALA A 323 -23.91 -0.59 24.10
C ALA A 323 -24.12 -0.21 22.63
N ILE A 324 -25.18 -0.70 22.00
CA ILE A 324 -25.59 -0.39 20.63
C ILE A 324 -27.06 0.04 20.64
N ILE A 325 -27.40 1.16 19.99
CA ILE A 325 -28.77 1.63 19.76
C ILE A 325 -29.10 1.46 18.27
N THR A 326 -30.21 0.83 17.93
CA THR A 326 -30.67 0.60 16.54
C THR A 326 -32.01 1.27 16.27
N GLN A 327 -32.45 1.34 15.01
CA GLN A 327 -33.82 1.78 14.72
C GLN A 327 -34.86 0.65 14.96
N PRO A 328 -36.15 0.99 15.18
CA PRO A 328 -37.21 -0.01 15.36
C PRO A 328 -37.32 -0.94 14.14
N GLY A 329 -37.06 -2.23 14.33
CA GLY A 329 -37.15 -3.25 13.28
C GLY A 329 -35.85 -3.60 12.56
N GLU A 330 -34.73 -2.98 12.95
CA GLU A 330 -33.39 -3.28 12.42
C GLU A 330 -32.75 -4.48 13.14
N VAL A 331 -31.95 -5.29 12.42
CA VAL A 331 -31.25 -6.45 12.98
C VAL A 331 -30.04 -5.95 13.80
N VAL A 332 -30.01 -6.28 15.09
CA VAL A 332 -28.91 -5.93 15.99
C VAL A 332 -27.62 -6.63 15.51
N PRO A 333 -26.53 -5.89 15.22
CA PRO A 333 -25.25 -6.48 14.83
C PRO A 333 -24.69 -7.37 15.95
N ASP A 334 -24.13 -8.54 15.60
CA ASP A 334 -23.38 -9.35 16.56
C ASP A 334 -22.12 -8.59 17.00
N ALA A 335 -22.09 -8.15 18.27
CA ALA A 335 -20.90 -7.56 18.86
C ALA A 335 -19.83 -8.64 19.06
N PRO A 336 -18.54 -8.35 18.78
CA PRO A 336 -17.47 -9.28 19.08
C PRO A 336 -17.43 -9.58 20.58
N GLU A 337 -17.44 -10.87 20.92
CA GLU A 337 -17.35 -11.38 22.28
C GLU A 337 -16.09 -10.82 22.97
N PRO A 338 -16.15 -10.43 24.26
CA PRO A 338 -14.95 -10.04 24.99
C PRO A 338 -13.93 -11.17 24.95
N ALA A 339 -12.72 -10.87 24.47
CA ALA A 339 -11.63 -11.84 24.47
C ALA A 339 -11.37 -12.31 25.91
N ALA A 340 -11.66 -13.59 26.16
CA ALA A 340 -11.36 -14.22 27.44
C ALA A 340 -9.87 -14.04 27.78
N PRO A 341 -9.52 -13.81 29.07
CA PRO A 341 -8.13 -13.64 29.46
C PRO A 341 -7.30 -14.85 29.05
N ALA A 342 -6.18 -14.59 28.37
CA ALA A 342 -5.26 -15.62 27.90
C ALA A 342 -4.76 -16.47 29.08
N ALA A 343 -5.11 -17.76 29.07
CA ALA A 343 -4.53 -18.75 29.94
C ALA A 343 -3.05 -18.99 29.56
N GLU A 344 -2.18 -19.06 30.57
CA GLU A 344 -0.76 -19.41 30.44
C GLU A 344 -0.56 -20.72 29.66
N PRO A 345 0.43 -20.79 28.74
CA PRO A 345 0.69 -21.99 27.96
C PRO A 345 1.38 -23.06 28.81
N ALA A 346 0.71 -24.21 28.96
CA ALA A 346 1.31 -25.43 29.48
C ALA A 346 2.21 -26.12 28.41
N PRO A 347 3.23 -26.91 28.82
CA PRO A 347 4.28 -27.40 27.93
C PRO A 347 3.79 -28.46 26.93
N ALA A 348 4.30 -28.40 25.70
CA ALA A 348 3.97 -29.29 24.60
C ALA A 348 4.47 -30.73 24.81
N ALA A 349 3.58 -31.70 24.63
CA ALA A 349 3.91 -33.12 24.54
C ALA A 349 4.15 -33.54 23.07
N ALA A 350 5.14 -34.40 22.87
CA ALA A 350 5.59 -34.89 21.57
C ALA A 350 4.57 -35.79 20.84
N PRO A 351 4.53 -35.78 19.49
CA PRO A 351 3.57 -36.58 18.72
C PRO A 351 3.98 -38.05 18.58
N ALA A 352 2.99 -38.94 18.69
CA ALA A 352 3.08 -40.38 18.46
C ALA A 352 2.87 -40.76 16.97
N PRO A 353 3.38 -41.91 16.51
CA PRO A 353 3.49 -42.24 15.08
C PRO A 353 2.19 -42.81 14.46
N ALA A 354 2.04 -42.57 13.15
CA ALA A 354 0.88 -42.97 12.34
C ALA A 354 0.90 -44.48 11.95
N PRO A 355 -0.26 -45.14 11.77
CA PRO A 355 -0.34 -46.53 11.33
C PRO A 355 -0.22 -46.69 9.80
N ALA A 356 0.42 -47.78 9.39
CA ALA A 356 0.62 -48.20 8.00
C ALA A 356 -0.66 -48.76 7.35
N ALA A 357 -0.88 -48.43 6.07
CA ALA A 357 -1.93 -48.99 5.22
C ALA A 357 -1.34 -49.87 4.11
N VAL A 358 -2.03 -50.99 3.87
CA VAL A 358 -1.76 -52.11 2.95
C VAL A 358 -1.91 -51.75 1.46
N PRO A 359 -1.23 -52.47 0.53
CA PRO A 359 -1.30 -52.21 -0.91
C PRO A 359 -2.55 -52.85 -1.55
N PRO A 360 -3.18 -52.24 -2.58
CA PRO A 360 -4.25 -52.87 -3.34
C PRO A 360 -3.72 -53.70 -4.52
N THR A 361 -4.44 -54.79 -4.76
CA THR A 361 -4.29 -55.78 -5.82
C THR A 361 -4.67 -55.23 -7.20
N SER A 362 -3.92 -55.63 -8.24
CA SER A 362 -4.16 -55.29 -9.65
C SER A 362 -5.41 -55.96 -10.24
N ALA A 363 -6.23 -55.20 -10.97
CA ALA A 363 -7.27 -55.69 -11.89
C ALA A 363 -6.72 -55.86 -13.33
N PRO A 364 -7.31 -56.75 -14.16
CA PRO A 364 -6.70 -57.21 -15.42
C PRO A 364 -6.95 -56.26 -16.61
N ALA A 365 -6.01 -56.30 -17.57
CA ALA A 365 -6.01 -55.53 -18.81
C ALA A 365 -7.00 -56.07 -19.88
N PRO A 366 -7.46 -55.23 -20.84
CA PRO A 366 -8.42 -55.61 -21.88
C PRO A 366 -7.76 -56.36 -23.04
N SER A 367 -8.52 -57.27 -23.66
CA SER A 367 -8.13 -57.97 -24.89
C SER A 367 -8.61 -57.24 -26.15
N ALA A 368 -7.82 -57.40 -27.21
CA ALA A 368 -7.84 -56.68 -28.48
C ALA A 368 -8.84 -57.22 -29.54
N ASP A 369 -9.11 -56.35 -30.51
CA ASP A 369 -9.59 -56.59 -31.90
C ASP A 369 -10.91 -57.35 -32.12
N GLY A 370 -11.97 -56.58 -32.44
CA GLY A 370 -13.21 -57.10 -33.03
C GLY A 370 -14.06 -55.99 -33.67
N GLU A 371 -14.34 -56.11 -34.96
CA GLU A 371 -15.24 -55.21 -35.69
C GLU A 371 -16.63 -55.19 -35.04
N VAL A 372 -17.09 -54.02 -34.57
CA VAL A 372 -18.35 -53.88 -33.83
C VAL A 372 -19.53 -54.31 -34.70
N ARG A 373 -20.18 -55.43 -34.35
CA ARG A 373 -21.30 -55.99 -35.10
C ARG A 373 -22.60 -55.28 -34.70
N ALA A 374 -23.03 -54.30 -35.49
CA ALA A 374 -24.28 -53.56 -35.27
C ALA A 374 -25.21 -53.64 -36.50
N SER A 375 -26.53 -53.69 -36.26
CA SER A 375 -27.55 -53.62 -37.31
C SER A 375 -27.54 -52.25 -38.02
N PRO A 376 -27.97 -52.15 -39.29
CA PRO A 376 -27.96 -50.88 -40.03
C PRO A 376 -28.76 -49.76 -39.35
N ILE A 377 -29.86 -50.10 -38.68
CA ILE A 377 -30.70 -49.14 -37.95
C ILE A 377 -29.99 -48.66 -36.69
N ALA A 378 -29.38 -49.56 -35.90
CA ALA A 378 -28.60 -49.20 -34.72
C ALA A 378 -27.39 -48.30 -35.04
N ARG A 379 -26.69 -48.53 -36.17
CA ARG A 379 -25.58 -47.66 -36.62
C ARG A 379 -26.02 -46.27 -37.04
N ARG A 380 -27.23 -46.13 -37.59
CA ARG A 380 -27.79 -44.82 -37.93
C ARG A 380 -28.16 -44.07 -36.65
N LEU A 381 -28.87 -44.73 -35.74
CA LEU A 381 -29.35 -44.13 -34.49
C LEU A 381 -28.21 -43.69 -33.56
N ALA A 382 -27.16 -44.51 -33.43
CA ALA A 382 -26.01 -44.18 -32.60
C ALA A 382 -25.22 -42.97 -33.14
N ARG A 383 -25.16 -42.78 -34.47
CA ARG A 383 -24.56 -41.58 -35.07
C ARG A 383 -25.40 -40.32 -34.84
N GLU A 384 -26.72 -40.43 -34.95
CA GLU A 384 -27.63 -39.30 -34.70
C GLU A 384 -27.60 -38.85 -33.24
N GLN A 385 -27.38 -39.78 -32.30
CA GLN A 385 -27.32 -39.50 -30.86
C GLN A 385 -25.89 -39.32 -30.31
N GLY A 386 -24.87 -39.40 -31.16
CA GLY A 386 -23.47 -39.23 -30.75
C GLY A 386 -22.92 -40.33 -29.82
N ILE A 387 -23.50 -41.53 -29.85
CA ILE A 387 -23.14 -42.66 -28.99
C ILE A 387 -22.10 -43.54 -29.69
N ASP A 388 -20.98 -43.84 -29.02
CA ASP A 388 -20.01 -44.80 -29.54
C ASP A 388 -20.51 -46.24 -29.33
N LEU A 389 -20.66 -46.96 -30.44
CA LEU A 389 -21.10 -48.36 -30.47
C LEU A 389 -20.13 -49.32 -29.78
N SER A 390 -18.87 -48.93 -29.57
CA SER A 390 -17.89 -49.74 -28.83
C SER A 390 -18.23 -49.88 -27.35
N LEU A 391 -19.04 -48.96 -26.81
CA LEU A 391 -19.45 -48.90 -25.40
C LEU A 391 -20.75 -49.67 -25.12
N LEU A 392 -21.34 -50.28 -26.16
CA LEU A 392 -22.64 -50.93 -26.13
C LEU A 392 -22.50 -52.45 -26.25
N SER A 393 -23.17 -53.18 -25.36
CA SER A 393 -23.29 -54.65 -25.44
C SER A 393 -24.53 -55.03 -26.24
N GLY A 394 -24.37 -55.69 -27.38
CA GLY A 394 -25.47 -56.04 -28.27
C GLY A 394 -26.30 -57.24 -27.81
N THR A 395 -27.62 -57.09 -27.75
CA THR A 395 -28.54 -58.16 -27.29
C THR A 395 -29.09 -59.02 -28.43
N GLY A 396 -28.78 -58.69 -29.70
CA GLY A 396 -29.23 -59.44 -30.87
C GLY A 396 -28.44 -60.72 -31.16
N PRO A 397 -28.89 -61.54 -32.14
CA PRO A 397 -28.26 -62.82 -32.48
C PRO A 397 -26.76 -62.67 -32.80
N ASN A 398 -25.93 -63.50 -32.18
CA ASN A 398 -24.46 -63.44 -32.23
C ASN A 398 -23.85 -62.15 -31.63
N GLY A 399 -24.49 -61.56 -30.62
CA GLY A 399 -23.99 -60.38 -29.90
C GLY A 399 -24.10 -59.08 -30.71
N ARG A 400 -25.06 -59.02 -31.64
CA ARG A 400 -25.23 -57.88 -32.54
C ARG A 400 -26.00 -56.76 -31.84
N ILE A 401 -25.51 -55.52 -31.95
CA ILE A 401 -26.20 -54.33 -31.41
C ILE A 401 -27.44 -54.04 -32.26
N VAL A 402 -28.60 -54.07 -31.61
CA VAL A 402 -29.92 -53.79 -32.21
C VAL A 402 -30.44 -52.43 -31.74
N GLU A 403 -31.51 -51.95 -32.37
CA GLU A 403 -32.06 -50.61 -32.15
C GLU A 403 -32.39 -50.34 -30.66
N SER A 404 -32.92 -51.34 -29.95
CA SER A 404 -33.24 -51.23 -28.53
C SER A 404 -32.03 -50.98 -27.64
N ASP A 405 -30.84 -51.45 -28.03
CA ASP A 405 -29.63 -51.31 -27.23
C ASP A 405 -29.13 -49.85 -27.25
N VAL A 406 -29.29 -49.16 -28.37
CA VAL A 406 -28.91 -47.74 -28.52
C VAL A 406 -29.93 -46.84 -27.82
N LEU A 407 -31.23 -47.13 -27.96
CA LEU A 407 -32.30 -46.34 -27.33
C LEU A 407 -32.30 -46.41 -25.80
N ASN A 408 -31.91 -47.56 -25.25
CA ASN A 408 -31.88 -47.77 -23.80
C ASN A 408 -30.51 -47.42 -23.17
N TYR A 409 -29.59 -46.85 -23.94
CA TYR A 409 -28.30 -46.40 -23.44
C TYR A 409 -28.46 -45.11 -22.64
N GLN A 410 -28.24 -45.18 -21.33
CA GLN A 410 -28.10 -44.02 -20.48
C GLN A 410 -26.62 -43.86 -20.11
N PRO A 411 -25.98 -42.71 -20.41
CA PRO A 411 -24.61 -42.50 -19.98
C PRO A 411 -24.58 -42.46 -18.45
N ALA A 412 -23.74 -43.31 -17.85
CA ALA A 412 -23.45 -43.21 -16.43
C ALA A 412 -22.83 -41.84 -16.14
N PRO A 413 -23.19 -41.17 -15.02
CA PRO A 413 -22.58 -39.88 -14.67
C PRO A 413 -21.07 -40.06 -14.61
N ALA A 414 -20.35 -39.20 -15.32
CA ALA A 414 -18.90 -39.22 -15.35
C ALA A 414 -18.38 -39.12 -13.92
N VAL A 415 -17.83 -40.22 -13.40
CA VAL A 415 -17.02 -40.19 -12.18
C VAL A 415 -15.79 -39.37 -12.56
N ALA A 416 -15.72 -38.16 -12.03
CA ALA A 416 -14.58 -37.28 -12.21
C ALA A 416 -13.31 -38.07 -11.85
N ALA A 417 -12.36 -38.12 -12.79
CA ALA A 417 -11.01 -38.59 -12.50
C ALA A 417 -10.49 -37.81 -11.28
N PRO A 418 -9.72 -38.44 -10.36
CA PRO A 418 -9.13 -37.72 -9.25
C PRO A 418 -8.26 -36.61 -9.84
N ALA A 419 -8.70 -35.38 -9.67
CA ALA A 419 -7.90 -34.21 -9.99
C ALA A 419 -6.59 -34.38 -9.23
N ALA A 420 -5.46 -34.28 -9.95
CA ALA A 420 -4.17 -34.16 -9.31
C ALA A 420 -4.28 -33.04 -8.27
N ALA A 421 -4.06 -33.39 -7.00
CA ALA A 421 -4.13 -32.44 -5.90
C ALA A 421 -3.16 -31.30 -6.20
N VAL A 422 -3.70 -30.16 -6.62
CA VAL A 422 -2.96 -28.90 -6.63
C VAL A 422 -2.62 -28.66 -5.16
N ALA A 423 -1.33 -28.67 -4.83
CA ALA A 423 -0.88 -28.36 -3.48
C ALA A 423 -1.53 -27.03 -3.06
N ALA A 424 -2.25 -27.03 -1.95
CA ALA A 424 -2.85 -25.82 -1.40
C ALA A 424 -1.74 -24.76 -1.27
N ALA A 425 -2.01 -23.56 -1.77
CA ALA A 425 -1.13 -22.42 -1.53
C ALA A 425 -0.92 -22.28 -0.02
N PRO A 426 0.30 -21.96 0.45
CA PRO A 426 0.55 -21.78 1.87
C PRO A 426 -0.43 -20.75 2.42
N ALA A 427 -1.11 -21.10 3.51
CA ALA A 427 -2.07 -20.21 4.15
C ALA A 427 -1.36 -18.94 4.64
N ASP A 428 -1.98 -17.79 4.42
CA ASP A 428 -1.50 -16.53 4.96
C ASP A 428 -1.46 -16.59 6.49
N SER A 429 -0.38 -16.08 7.08
CA SER A 429 -0.25 -15.98 8.54
C SER A 429 -0.17 -14.52 8.96
N ARG A 430 -0.87 -14.21 10.06
CA ARG A 430 -0.87 -12.89 10.68
C ARG A 430 0.10 -12.88 11.86
N ILE A 431 1.07 -11.96 11.82
CA ILE A 431 2.06 -11.77 12.90
C ILE A 431 1.77 -10.42 13.58
N GLU A 432 1.42 -10.46 14.86
CA GLU A 432 1.21 -9.25 15.67
C GLU A 432 2.53 -8.54 15.96
N LEU A 433 2.53 -7.20 15.89
CA LEU A 433 3.72 -6.41 16.14
C LEU A 433 3.97 -6.22 17.64
N THR A 434 5.24 -6.27 18.06
CA THR A 434 5.64 -5.90 19.41
C THR A 434 5.46 -4.39 19.65
N ARG A 435 5.27 -3.97 20.90
CA ARG A 435 5.18 -2.54 21.27
C ARG A 435 6.39 -1.72 20.80
N MET A 436 7.58 -2.32 20.86
CA MET A 436 8.81 -1.68 20.37
C MET A 436 8.75 -1.49 18.85
N ARG A 437 8.33 -2.51 18.09
CA ARG A 437 8.21 -2.40 16.62
C ARG A 437 7.15 -1.39 16.19
N GLN A 438 6.03 -1.31 16.90
CA GLN A 438 5.01 -0.27 16.69
C GLN A 438 5.58 1.14 16.92
N THR A 439 6.37 1.32 17.98
CA THR A 439 7.02 2.61 18.28
C THR A 439 8.03 2.98 17.21
N ILE A 440 8.88 2.04 16.76
CA ILE A 440 9.83 2.24 15.66
C ILE A 440 9.08 2.63 14.37
N ALA A 441 7.99 1.94 14.04
CA ALA A 441 7.18 2.24 12.87
C ALA A 441 6.64 3.68 12.89
N ARG A 442 6.10 4.12 14.03
CA ARG A 442 5.64 5.50 14.21
C ARG A 442 6.78 6.51 14.07
N VAL A 443 7.87 6.35 14.82
CA VAL A 443 8.99 7.31 14.82
C VAL A 443 9.65 7.43 13.43
N THR A 444 9.81 6.32 12.73
CA THR A 444 10.40 6.32 11.38
C THR A 444 9.46 6.94 10.34
N ALA A 445 8.15 6.67 10.44
CA ALA A 445 7.15 7.33 9.60
C ALA A 445 7.11 8.85 9.85
N ASP A 446 7.06 9.26 11.12
CA ASP A 446 7.04 10.67 11.51
C ASP A 446 8.29 11.40 11.02
N SER A 447 9.48 10.82 11.20
CA SER A 447 10.74 11.35 10.67
C SER A 447 10.66 11.58 9.17
N LYS A 448 10.20 10.57 8.42
CA LYS A 448 10.22 10.60 6.96
C LYS A 448 9.18 11.55 6.38
N ALA A 449 8.04 11.68 7.07
CA ALA A 449 6.96 12.57 6.66
C ALA A 449 7.27 14.04 6.99
N THR A 450 7.92 14.32 8.12
CA THR A 450 8.08 15.69 8.63
C THR A 450 9.43 16.33 8.29
N ALA A 451 10.51 15.54 8.17
CA ALA A 451 11.82 16.06 7.78
C ALA A 451 12.02 15.88 6.27
N PRO A 452 12.19 16.96 5.48
CA PRO A 452 12.52 16.87 4.07
C PRO A 452 13.95 16.33 3.91
N HIS A 453 14.06 15.01 3.74
CA HIS A 453 15.34 14.33 3.58
C HIS A 453 15.94 14.59 2.19
N PHE A 454 17.20 14.95 2.15
CA PHE A 454 18.04 14.78 0.96
C PHE A 454 19.31 14.01 1.33
N TYR A 455 20.02 13.51 0.31
CA TYR A 455 21.14 12.59 0.50
C TYR A 455 22.36 13.05 -0.28
N VAL A 456 23.52 12.95 0.36
CA VAL A 456 24.82 13.20 -0.26
C VAL A 456 25.71 11.99 -0.03
N THR A 457 26.28 11.44 -1.09
CA THR A 457 27.18 10.29 -1.00
C THR A 457 28.58 10.68 -1.43
N ALA A 458 29.58 10.18 -0.71
CA ALA A 458 30.98 10.32 -1.04
C ALA A 458 31.70 8.97 -0.98
N GLU A 459 32.62 8.77 -1.90
CA GLU A 459 33.62 7.70 -1.81
C GLU A 459 34.83 8.20 -1.02
N ILE A 460 35.35 7.37 -0.11
CA ILE A 460 36.43 7.70 0.82
C ILE A 460 37.52 6.64 0.68
N ASP A 461 38.77 7.07 0.44
CA ASP A 461 39.93 6.18 0.44
C ASP A 461 40.36 5.88 1.88
N MET A 462 39.96 4.70 2.36
CA MET A 462 40.24 4.22 3.70
C MET A 462 41.65 3.62 3.84
N GLY A 463 42.49 3.60 2.79
CA GLY A 463 43.78 2.92 2.83
C GLY A 463 44.68 3.37 3.99
N LYS A 464 44.84 4.68 4.19
CA LYS A 464 45.62 5.21 5.31
C LYS A 464 44.94 5.00 6.66
N ALA A 465 43.63 5.18 6.75
CA ALA A 465 42.86 4.95 7.98
C ALA A 465 42.96 3.49 8.44
N MET A 466 42.88 2.54 7.52
CA MET A 466 43.02 1.11 7.79
C MET A 466 44.44 0.73 8.19
N ALA A 467 45.46 1.41 7.64
CA ALA A 467 46.84 1.27 8.10
C ALA A 467 47.01 1.77 9.54
N LEU A 468 46.57 3.01 9.84
CA LEU A 468 46.60 3.55 11.20
C LEU A 468 45.86 2.63 12.19
N ARG A 469 44.69 2.11 11.81
CA ARG A 469 43.92 1.19 12.65
C ARG A 469 44.69 -0.09 12.97
N ARG A 470 45.45 -0.63 12.01
CA ARG A 470 46.32 -1.79 12.25
C ARG A 470 47.43 -1.42 13.24
N ASP A 471 48.15 -0.33 12.97
CA ASP A 471 49.27 0.12 13.83
C ASP A 471 48.81 0.38 15.28
N VAL A 472 47.64 1.03 15.46
CA VAL A 472 47.04 1.26 16.78
C VAL A 472 46.65 -0.06 17.44
N ASN A 473 46.03 -0.99 16.70
CA ASN A 473 45.61 -2.27 17.25
C ASN A 473 46.77 -3.21 17.58
N ASP A 474 47.90 -3.08 16.90
CA ASP A 474 49.11 -3.86 17.18
C ASP A 474 49.83 -3.35 18.45
N ALA A 475 49.64 -2.07 18.79
CA ALA A 475 50.17 -1.43 20.00
C ALA A 475 49.19 -1.41 21.19
N ALA A 476 47.90 -1.65 20.95
CA ALA A 476 46.84 -1.63 21.95
C ALA A 476 46.70 -2.99 22.67
N ASP A 477 46.01 -2.95 23.81
CA ASP A 477 45.59 -4.17 24.52
C ASP A 477 44.65 -5.01 23.61
N PRO A 478 44.85 -6.34 23.51
CA PRO A 478 43.95 -7.24 22.76
C PRO A 478 42.46 -7.07 23.09
N ASP A 479 42.12 -6.67 24.32
CA ASP A 479 40.74 -6.49 24.74
C ASP A 479 40.13 -5.14 24.31
N ASN A 480 40.94 -4.19 23.83
CA ASN A 480 40.50 -2.84 23.49
C ASN A 480 40.94 -2.42 22.08
N ARG A 481 40.45 -3.15 21.08
CA ARG A 481 40.75 -2.91 19.66
C ARG A 481 39.82 -1.86 19.06
N VAL A 482 40.41 -0.97 18.27
CA VAL A 482 39.72 0.04 17.46
C VAL A 482 39.11 -0.60 16.22
N SER A 483 37.82 -0.36 16.01
CA SER A 483 37.04 -0.76 14.84
C SER A 483 36.96 0.35 13.79
N VAL A 484 36.39 0.05 12.61
CA VAL A 484 36.06 1.13 11.64
C VAL A 484 35.03 2.09 12.22
N ASN A 485 34.09 1.58 13.01
CA ASN A 485 33.03 2.39 13.61
C ASN A 485 33.61 3.48 14.54
N ASP A 486 34.64 3.15 15.31
CA ASP A 486 35.28 4.11 16.22
C ASP A 486 36.00 5.23 15.46
N LEU A 487 36.59 4.92 14.31
CA LEU A 487 37.14 5.93 13.39
C LEU A 487 36.03 6.87 12.88
N MET A 488 34.86 6.31 12.54
CA MET A 488 33.71 7.12 12.08
C MET A 488 33.20 8.02 13.20
N VAL A 489 33.04 7.51 14.42
CA VAL A 489 32.60 8.29 15.58
C VAL A 489 33.55 9.45 15.83
N LYS A 490 34.87 9.21 15.85
CA LYS A 490 35.85 10.29 16.06
C LYS A 490 35.86 11.28 14.89
N ALA A 491 35.80 10.82 13.64
CA ALA A 491 35.76 11.69 12.47
C ALA A 491 34.52 12.58 12.45
N CYS A 492 33.34 12.03 12.74
CA CYS A 492 32.10 12.79 12.87
C CYS A 492 32.20 13.82 14.00
N ALA A 493 32.73 13.47 15.18
CA ALA A 493 32.88 14.42 16.28
C ALA A 493 33.77 15.63 15.89
N LEU A 494 34.87 15.38 15.18
CA LEU A 494 35.76 16.44 14.69
C LEU A 494 35.11 17.31 13.60
N ALA A 495 34.33 16.71 12.71
CA ALA A 495 33.60 17.44 11.67
C ALA A 495 32.46 18.28 12.27
N LEU A 496 31.72 17.74 13.24
CA LEU A 496 30.61 18.45 13.90
C LEU A 496 31.09 19.68 14.66
N ALA A 497 32.30 19.64 15.24
CA ALA A 497 32.92 20.80 15.89
C ALA A 497 33.13 21.98 14.92
N GLN A 498 33.39 21.71 13.63
CA GLN A 498 33.55 22.72 12.58
C GLN A 498 32.23 23.08 11.90
N HIS A 499 31.24 22.19 11.94
CA HIS A 499 29.94 22.34 11.29
C HIS A 499 28.79 22.17 12.29
N PRO A 500 28.60 23.11 13.23
CA PRO A 500 27.70 22.96 14.36
C PRO A 500 26.22 22.83 13.98
N LYS A 501 25.82 23.26 12.78
CA LYS A 501 24.44 23.06 12.27
C LYS A 501 24.03 21.59 12.23
N PHE A 502 24.95 20.67 11.91
CA PHE A 502 24.65 19.24 11.89
C PHE A 502 24.54 18.64 13.29
N ASN A 503 24.95 19.38 14.33
CA ASN A 503 24.75 19.04 15.74
C ASN A 503 23.62 19.89 16.36
N SER A 504 22.49 19.98 15.67
CA SER A 504 21.34 20.78 16.12
C SER A 504 20.01 20.06 15.94
N PHE A 505 19.00 20.52 16.68
CA PHE A 505 17.61 20.10 16.50
C PHE A 505 16.79 21.25 15.90
N PHE A 506 15.94 20.93 14.93
CA PHE A 506 15.00 21.90 14.37
C PHE A 506 13.79 22.07 15.30
N ARG A 507 13.53 23.30 15.77
CA ARG A 507 12.44 23.64 16.69
C ARG A 507 11.37 24.55 16.07
N GLY A 508 11.11 24.40 14.77
CA GLY A 508 10.09 25.16 14.06
C GLY A 508 10.53 26.58 13.70
N ASP A 509 10.88 27.41 14.69
CA ASP A 509 11.29 28.80 14.52
C ASP A 509 12.81 29.02 14.69
N HIS A 510 13.54 28.07 15.28
CA HIS A 510 14.98 28.15 15.47
C HIS A 510 15.68 26.78 15.40
N LEU A 511 17.01 26.82 15.32
CA LEU A 511 17.89 25.65 15.51
C LEU A 511 18.42 25.65 16.94
N GLU A 512 18.16 24.57 17.66
CA GLU A 512 18.75 24.30 18.97
C GLU A 512 20.11 23.64 18.76
N VAL A 513 21.19 24.41 18.78
CA VAL A 513 22.55 23.92 18.51
C VAL A 513 23.20 23.42 19.79
N HIS A 514 23.76 22.20 19.74
CA HIS A 514 24.39 21.57 20.90
C HIS A 514 25.93 21.69 20.85
N GLY A 515 26.53 21.98 22.01
CA GLY A 515 27.98 22.09 22.14
C GLY A 515 28.69 20.76 22.41
N ALA A 516 28.01 19.80 23.03
CA ALA A 516 28.54 18.45 23.24
C ALA A 516 28.25 17.57 22.02
N MET A 517 29.23 16.77 21.60
CA MET A 517 29.08 15.86 20.46
C MET A 517 28.69 14.47 20.97
N ASN A 518 27.39 14.22 21.09
CA ASN A 518 26.85 12.96 21.59
C ASN A 518 26.45 12.07 20.40
N ILE A 519 27.29 11.11 20.06
CA ILE A 519 27.11 10.31 18.84
C ILE A 519 26.39 9.00 19.16
N GLY A 520 25.22 8.87 18.58
CA GLY A 520 24.41 7.66 18.61
C GLY A 520 24.83 6.64 17.57
N ILE A 521 24.90 5.37 17.99
CA ILE A 521 25.33 4.25 17.14
C ILE A 521 24.15 3.31 16.98
N ALA A 522 23.75 3.04 15.75
CA ALA A 522 22.67 2.09 15.48
C ALA A 522 23.16 0.65 15.77
N ILE A 523 22.48 -0.05 16.68
CA ILE A 523 22.77 -1.43 17.08
C ILE A 523 21.55 -2.30 16.78
N ALA A 524 21.78 -3.36 16.00
CA ALA A 524 20.75 -4.36 15.69
C ALA A 524 20.68 -5.41 16.82
N LEU A 525 19.48 -5.60 17.35
CA LEU A 525 19.12 -6.65 18.30
C LEU A 525 18.10 -7.59 17.64
N ASP A 526 17.91 -8.79 18.19
CA ASP A 526 16.91 -9.75 17.68
C ASP A 526 15.47 -9.17 17.71
N THR A 527 15.21 -8.27 18.65
CA THR A 527 13.90 -7.65 18.85
C THR A 527 13.68 -6.39 18.00
N GLY A 528 14.75 -5.77 17.46
CA GLY A 528 14.67 -4.54 16.67
C GLY A 528 15.97 -3.72 16.63
N LEU A 529 15.85 -2.45 16.25
CA LEU A 529 16.98 -1.52 16.15
C LEU A 529 16.91 -0.51 17.30
N ILE A 530 18.01 -0.32 18.01
CA ILE A 530 18.17 0.73 19.01
C ILE A 530 19.34 1.64 18.66
N LEU A 531 19.36 2.84 19.24
CA LEU A 531 20.36 3.86 18.94
C LEU A 531 20.89 4.48 20.24
N PRO A 532 21.72 3.76 21.01
CA PRO A 532 22.36 4.32 22.19
C PRO A 532 23.53 5.25 21.82
N GLY A 533 23.81 6.20 22.71
CA GLY A 533 24.81 7.26 22.53
C GLY A 533 26.10 7.11 23.32
N ILE A 534 27.20 7.54 22.69
CA ILE A 534 28.43 7.90 23.38
C ILE A 534 28.44 9.42 23.58
N SER A 535 28.40 9.88 24.82
CA SER A 535 28.42 11.32 25.11
C SER A 535 29.82 11.92 24.92
N ASN A 536 29.93 13.22 24.68
CA ASN A 536 31.19 13.97 24.70
C ASN A 536 32.31 13.30 23.86
N CYS A 537 32.03 12.98 22.61
CA CYS A 537 32.98 12.30 21.71
C CYS A 537 34.14 13.22 21.28
N GLU A 538 33.95 14.54 21.32
CA GLU A 538 34.98 15.52 20.96
C GLU A 538 36.22 15.44 21.87
N SER A 539 35.99 15.22 23.17
CA SER A 539 37.03 15.15 24.21
C SER A 539 37.66 13.77 24.40
N LYS A 540 37.12 12.72 23.76
CA LYS A 540 37.63 11.34 23.88
C LYS A 540 38.71 11.03 22.85
N SER A 541 39.74 10.29 23.29
CA SER A 541 40.68 9.65 22.38
C SER A 541 40.03 8.49 21.63
N LEU A 542 40.67 8.04 20.54
CA LEU A 542 40.17 6.92 19.75
C LEU A 542 40.04 5.61 20.57
N LEU A 543 40.99 5.35 21.48
CA LEU A 543 40.92 4.20 22.39
C LEU A 543 39.80 4.33 23.43
N GLN A 544 39.57 5.54 23.95
CA GLN A 544 38.45 5.79 24.86
C GLN A 544 37.10 5.61 24.17
N ILE A 545 37.00 6.00 22.90
CA ILE A 545 35.81 5.73 22.08
C ILE A 545 35.64 4.22 21.90
N ALA A 546 36.68 3.48 21.50
CA ALA A 546 36.60 2.03 21.32
C ALA A 546 36.14 1.30 22.60
N THR A 547 36.67 1.67 23.76
CA THR A 547 36.23 1.11 25.06
C THR A 547 34.75 1.43 25.33
N ALA A 548 34.34 2.68 25.10
CA ALA A 548 32.96 3.12 25.32
C ALA A 548 31.99 2.43 24.35
N THR A 549 32.35 2.30 23.07
CA THR A 549 31.56 1.58 22.06
C THR A 549 31.35 0.12 22.47
N LYS A 550 32.41 -0.57 22.92
CA LYS A 550 32.34 -1.97 23.33
C LYS A 550 31.41 -2.15 24.55
N ASP A 551 31.61 -1.35 25.60
CA ASP A 551 30.74 -1.35 26.79
C ASP A 551 29.27 -1.06 26.42
N LEU A 552 29.04 -0.09 25.53
CA LEU A 552 27.71 0.28 25.07
C LEU A 552 27.02 -0.87 24.34
N ILE A 553 27.74 -1.57 23.45
CA ILE A 553 27.23 -2.75 22.73
C ILE A 553 26.92 -3.89 23.72
N ASP A 554 27.82 -4.16 24.66
CA ASP A 554 27.62 -5.22 25.65
C ASP A 554 26.39 -4.93 26.53
N ARG A 555 26.21 -3.68 26.97
CA ARG A 555 25.02 -3.28 27.75
C ARG A 555 23.74 -3.23 26.92
N ALA A 556 23.84 -2.86 25.64
CA ALA A 556 22.73 -2.89 24.70
C ALA A 556 22.19 -4.32 24.51
N ASN A 557 23.07 -5.30 24.31
CA ASN A 557 22.70 -6.70 24.17
C ASN A 557 22.11 -7.29 25.46
N ASN A 558 22.56 -6.83 26.62
CA ASN A 558 22.11 -7.30 27.93
C ASN A 558 20.92 -6.50 28.52
N GLY A 559 20.42 -5.48 27.82
CA GLY A 559 19.27 -4.68 28.26
C GLY A 559 19.54 -3.77 29.47
N THR A 560 20.79 -3.40 29.75
CA THR A 560 21.20 -2.61 30.93
C THR A 560 21.56 -1.16 30.59
N LEU A 561 21.06 -0.65 29.46
CA LEU A 561 21.23 0.73 29.05
C LEU A 561 20.43 1.69 29.95
N ARG A 562 20.99 2.86 30.21
CA ARG A 562 20.34 3.93 30.95
C ARG A 562 19.50 4.81 30.01
N ASN A 563 18.49 5.49 30.55
CA ASN A 563 17.58 6.32 29.75
C ASN A 563 18.28 7.49 29.04
N ASP A 564 19.29 8.10 29.68
CA ASP A 564 20.10 9.18 29.10
C ASP A 564 20.86 8.75 27.84
N GLU A 565 21.19 7.46 27.74
CA GLU A 565 21.92 6.92 26.60
C GLU A 565 21.02 6.75 25.36
N TYR A 566 19.70 6.68 25.54
CA TYR A 566 18.74 6.64 24.43
C TYR A 566 18.38 8.04 23.91
N SER A 567 18.14 8.99 24.82
CA SER A 567 17.59 10.30 24.47
C SER A 567 18.63 11.42 24.37
N GLY A 568 19.86 11.20 24.85
CA GLY A 568 20.91 12.22 24.92
C GLY A 568 21.77 12.37 23.67
N THR A 569 21.46 11.66 22.58
CA THR A 569 22.22 11.74 21.33
C THR A 569 21.88 13.00 20.54
N THR A 570 22.84 13.50 19.77
CA THR A 570 22.69 14.73 18.96
C THR A 570 23.01 14.49 17.48
N PHE A 571 23.73 13.42 17.17
CA PHE A 571 24.03 12.95 15.82
C PHE A 571 24.02 11.43 15.78
N SER A 572 23.76 10.82 14.62
CA SER A 572 23.67 9.36 14.49
C SER A 572 24.58 8.80 13.41
N ILE A 573 25.07 7.58 13.65
CA ILE A 573 25.79 6.76 12.67
C ILE A 573 25.10 5.40 12.58
N SER A 574 24.90 4.93 11.34
CA SER A 574 24.45 3.58 11.05
C SER A 574 25.49 2.91 10.13
N ASN A 575 25.97 1.74 10.53
CA ASN A 575 27.03 1.04 9.82
C ASN A 575 26.52 -0.35 9.40
N MET A 576 26.61 -0.65 8.11
CA MET A 576 26.26 -1.96 7.53
C MET A 576 27.45 -2.66 6.87
N GLY A 577 28.67 -2.19 7.13
CA GLY A 577 29.88 -2.71 6.51
C GLY A 577 30.14 -4.20 6.81
N MET A 578 29.65 -4.71 7.95
CA MET A 578 29.71 -6.12 8.34
C MET A 578 28.81 -7.03 7.50
N PHE A 579 27.80 -6.49 6.81
CA PHE A 579 26.87 -7.23 5.96
C PHE A 579 27.25 -7.17 4.47
N ASP A 580 28.47 -6.71 4.15
CA ASP A 580 28.96 -6.48 2.79
C ASP A 580 28.13 -5.49 1.95
N VAL A 581 27.38 -4.60 2.61
CA VAL A 581 26.56 -3.56 1.96
C VAL A 581 27.46 -2.45 1.43
N GLU A 582 27.48 -2.26 0.11
CA GLU A 582 28.32 -1.24 -0.53
C GLU A 582 27.90 0.18 -0.15
N SER A 583 26.60 0.48 -0.20
CA SER A 583 26.04 1.78 0.19
C SER A 583 24.57 1.65 0.55
N PHE A 584 24.09 2.46 1.48
CA PHE A 584 22.66 2.58 1.80
C PHE A 584 22.35 4.01 2.28
N THR A 585 21.06 4.34 2.35
CA THR A 585 20.54 5.59 2.93
C THR A 585 19.82 5.28 4.22
N ALA A 586 20.12 6.01 5.30
CA ALA A 586 19.42 5.88 6.57
C ALA A 586 18.29 6.91 6.71
N ILE A 587 17.24 6.57 7.46
CA ILE A 587 16.21 7.54 7.90
C ILE A 587 16.80 8.31 9.09
N ILE A 588 16.66 9.63 9.08
CA ILE A 588 17.11 10.50 10.18
C ILE A 588 16.42 10.06 11.47
N TYR A 589 17.19 9.95 12.56
CA TYR A 589 16.66 9.66 13.89
C TYR A 589 16.21 10.96 14.55
N PRO A 590 14.89 11.24 14.70
CA PRO A 590 14.45 12.48 15.31
C PRO A 590 14.87 12.55 16.78
N PRO A 591 15.26 13.73 17.30
CA PRO A 591 15.17 15.05 16.66
C PRO A 591 16.44 15.48 15.88
N HIS A 592 17.35 14.57 15.54
CA HIS A 592 18.63 14.92 14.92
C HIS A 592 18.44 15.58 13.54
N ALA A 593 19.38 16.43 13.15
CA ALA A 593 19.39 17.05 11.82
C ALA A 593 19.89 16.11 10.71
N ALA A 594 20.70 15.11 11.06
CA ALA A 594 21.34 14.23 10.07
C ALA A 594 21.74 12.87 10.66
N ILE A 595 21.96 11.91 9.76
CA ILE A 595 22.50 10.58 10.06
C ILE A 595 23.52 10.17 8.98
N LEU A 596 24.65 9.59 9.39
CA LEU A 596 25.65 9.04 8.49
C LEU A 596 25.45 7.53 8.31
N ALA A 597 25.25 7.09 7.08
CA ALA A 597 25.22 5.68 6.68
C ALA A 597 26.57 5.25 6.11
N VAL A 598 27.15 4.17 6.66
CA VAL A 598 28.51 3.70 6.35
C VAL A 598 28.46 2.32 5.70
N GLY A 599 28.97 2.21 4.47
CA GLY A 599 29.09 0.95 3.74
C GLY A 599 30.38 0.17 4.04
N SER A 600 30.57 -0.94 3.33
CA SER A 600 31.76 -1.78 3.45
C SER A 600 33.01 -1.13 2.84
N VAL A 601 34.16 -1.36 3.49
CA VAL A 601 35.48 -1.05 2.92
C VAL A 601 35.86 -2.17 1.95
N LYS A 602 36.03 -1.85 0.66
CA LYS A 602 36.32 -2.83 -0.40
C LYS A 602 37.61 -2.47 -1.14
N GLU A 603 38.36 -3.49 -1.56
CA GLU A 603 39.46 -3.28 -2.50
C GLU A 603 38.91 -3.05 -3.91
N GLN A 604 39.31 -1.93 -4.51
CA GLN A 604 38.82 -1.49 -5.82
C GLN A 604 39.97 -0.90 -6.66
N PRO A 605 39.90 -1.02 -8.00
CA PRO A 605 40.84 -0.34 -8.88
C PRO A 605 40.63 1.18 -8.82
N VAL A 606 41.67 1.92 -8.48
CA VAL A 606 41.69 3.39 -8.39
C VAL A 606 42.86 3.96 -9.19
N VAL A 607 42.70 5.17 -9.72
CA VAL A 607 43.79 5.87 -10.43
C VAL A 607 44.55 6.74 -9.44
N ARG A 608 45.86 6.52 -9.30
CA ARG A 608 46.76 7.35 -8.46
C ARG A 608 47.93 7.82 -9.32
N GLY A 609 48.10 9.13 -9.46
CA GLY A 609 49.19 9.70 -10.26
C GLY A 609 49.17 9.32 -11.75
N GLY A 610 48.00 8.94 -12.29
CA GLY A 610 47.85 8.48 -13.68
C GLY A 610 48.01 6.96 -13.87
N GLU A 611 48.34 6.21 -12.82
CA GLU A 611 48.48 4.75 -12.86
C GLU A 611 47.34 4.04 -12.13
N LEU A 612 47.01 2.83 -12.59
CA LEU A 612 46.03 1.97 -11.92
C LEU A 612 46.66 1.32 -10.67
N ALA A 613 46.02 1.50 -9.53
CA ALA A 613 46.40 0.92 -8.25
C ALA A 613 45.20 0.28 -7.55
N VAL A 614 45.44 -0.55 -6.54
CA VAL A 614 44.38 -1.04 -5.66
C VAL A 614 44.21 -0.05 -4.49
N GLY A 615 42.98 0.42 -4.30
CA GLY A 615 42.56 1.29 -3.20
C GLY A 615 41.57 0.58 -2.30
N GLN A 616 41.57 0.90 -0.99
CA GLN A 616 40.55 0.44 -0.05
C GLN A 616 39.47 1.51 0.04
N MET A 617 38.40 1.36 -0.72
CA MET A 617 37.36 2.37 -0.88
C MET A 617 36.14 2.06 -0.02
N MET A 618 35.50 3.11 0.51
CA MET A 618 34.27 3.02 1.27
C MET A 618 33.31 4.11 0.81
N LYS A 619 32.02 3.77 0.65
CA LYS A 619 30.97 4.77 0.44
C LYS A 619 30.34 5.17 1.77
N ALA A 620 30.19 6.47 1.98
CA ALA A 620 29.46 7.04 3.08
C ALA A 620 28.35 7.95 2.53
N THR A 621 27.13 7.78 3.05
CA THR A 621 25.96 8.55 2.63
C THR A 621 25.39 9.31 3.82
N LEU A 622 25.33 10.63 3.71
CA LEU A 622 24.72 11.49 4.70
C LEU A 622 23.26 11.75 4.31
N SER A 623 22.33 11.44 5.21
CA SER A 623 20.94 11.91 5.12
C SER A 623 20.79 13.18 5.95
N THR A 624 20.20 14.23 5.39
CA THR A 624 20.11 15.55 6.03
C THR A 624 18.70 16.14 5.91
N ASP A 625 18.25 16.79 6.99
CA ASP A 625 17.04 17.60 6.99
C ASP A 625 17.29 18.93 6.26
N HIS A 626 16.62 19.11 5.12
CA HIS A 626 16.80 20.30 4.27
C HIS A 626 16.37 21.63 4.94
N ARG A 627 15.68 21.57 6.08
CA ARG A 627 15.37 22.76 6.90
C ARG A 627 16.56 23.26 7.71
N VAL A 628 17.52 22.38 8.01
CA VAL A 628 18.69 22.68 8.85
C VAL A 628 19.90 23.08 8.02
N ALA A 629 20.15 22.37 6.92
CA ALA A 629 21.29 22.59 6.04
C ALA A 629 20.92 22.36 4.58
N ASP A 630 21.58 23.08 3.67
CA ASP A 630 21.44 22.89 2.23
C ASP A 630 22.45 21.88 1.66
N GLY A 631 22.34 21.62 0.35
CA GLY A 631 23.21 20.68 -0.35
C GLY A 631 24.70 21.03 -0.31
N ALA A 632 25.05 22.31 -0.32
CA ALA A 632 26.46 22.74 -0.28
C ALA A 632 27.02 22.54 1.13
N GLU A 633 26.28 22.90 2.17
CA GLU A 633 26.67 22.69 3.56
C GLU A 633 26.84 21.20 3.89
N ALA A 634 25.94 20.34 3.41
CA ALA A 634 26.02 18.89 3.56
C ALA A 634 27.22 18.29 2.82
N ALA A 635 27.51 18.78 1.60
CA ALA A 635 28.68 18.36 0.85
C ALA A 635 29.97 18.73 1.58
N VAL A 636 30.10 19.96 2.08
CA VAL A 636 31.29 20.41 2.82
C VAL A 636 31.47 19.59 4.10
N PHE A 637 30.40 19.34 4.87
CA PHE A 637 30.46 18.51 6.06
C PHE A 637 30.93 17.07 5.76
N LEU A 638 30.38 16.44 4.71
CA LEU A 638 30.79 15.09 4.31
C LEU A 638 32.23 15.07 3.77
N MET A 639 32.66 16.12 3.07
CA MET A 639 34.06 16.27 2.62
C MET A 639 35.03 16.45 3.78
N GLU A 640 34.61 17.08 4.88
CA GLU A 640 35.44 17.19 6.08
C GLU A 640 35.64 15.82 6.74
N ILE A 641 34.57 15.01 6.84
CA ILE A 641 34.67 13.62 7.30
C ILE A 641 35.62 12.83 6.39
N LYS A 642 35.46 12.94 5.07
CA LYS A 642 36.36 12.31 4.08
C LYS A 642 37.80 12.76 4.28
N ARG A 643 38.07 14.06 4.44
CA ARG A 643 39.41 14.62 4.63
C ARG A 643 40.09 14.05 5.88
N VAL A 644 39.35 13.94 6.99
CA VAL A 644 39.84 13.38 8.26
C VAL A 644 40.18 11.90 8.11
N LEU A 645 39.34 11.12 7.43
CA LEU A 645 39.57 9.69 7.23
C LEU A 645 40.71 9.41 6.23
N GLU A 646 40.81 10.19 5.15
CA GLU A 646 41.91 10.08 4.18
C GLU A 646 43.25 10.59 4.75
N ASN A 647 43.22 11.37 5.84
CA ASN A 647 44.40 11.88 6.54
C ASN A 647 44.28 11.61 8.04
N PRO A 648 44.36 10.33 8.45
CA PRO A 648 43.90 9.88 9.77
C PRO A 648 44.80 10.35 10.94
N VAL A 649 45.93 11.02 10.67
CA VAL A 649 46.68 11.76 11.70
C VAL A 649 45.80 12.83 12.35
N ALA A 650 44.85 13.40 11.60
CA ALA A 650 43.86 14.33 12.14
C ALA A 650 42.95 13.73 13.22
N LEU A 651 42.80 12.40 13.29
CA LEU A 651 42.03 11.73 14.35
C LEU A 651 42.76 11.75 15.71
N LEU A 652 44.06 12.04 15.71
CA LEU A 652 44.92 12.08 16.89
C LEU A 652 45.13 13.50 17.44
N LEU A 653 44.76 14.51 16.66
CA LEU A 653 44.73 15.92 17.05
C LEU A 653 43.40 16.24 17.73
#